data_AF-A0A1A7QGU8-F1
#
_entry.id   AF-A0A1A7QGU8-F1
#
_cell.length_a   1.000
_cell.length_b   1.000
_cell.length_c   1.000
_cell.angle_alpha   90.00
_cell.angle_beta   90.00
_cell.angle_gamma   90.00
#
_symmetry.space_group_name_H-M   'P 1'
#
loop_
_entity.id
_entity.type
_entity.pdbx_description
1 polymer ?
#
loop_
_entity_poly.entity_id
_entity_poly.type
_entity_poly.pdbx_seq_one_letter_code
_entity_poly.pdbx_strand_id
1 'polypeptide(L)'
;MINNTALRHGLLAATSALVLSLPVAASAQDRVAPVVSVSGPASASVADFSVAPDRDPDIITRDDISPNVTAPAGSLDSGVTGVGQMAVRANPATLGLGLCTGTLINPRTVIFAAHCVNTRAAASYGQPTGGVPISFGFNADNRPALLQWLGLNGGTLYASNPALNIYNVEDVWYDPRSLDLGPGLGFLQADIAIATLDTPAFDIPTWAMLFTPLDGQEHTTIVGYGGRGTNASGNIGIDFRRRIAENYVSFLGSLDDLDEGIGFGSSGQLPQNLYFTGFTDPSGVYDVNQLKLDFGIFGPGDTSLPREGTTAGGDSGGPLVLDEKYDKDVILGVLSGGGSIFGAAAFGDAYGSYSFYQPLHAFWQIIVANNPYVYATTKGQDGQWTDPDHWIQAMDPNYLVALDGELINRLPDAPGAEISADGAKYGEVCGIELVFPFPKAGCTEFEQDAIVGATGPQFFVEGGPGTENFVPNNITANPQQGIRPRYFDVTLSSGKTTLSGADIEIDRLTLDGPAILDIKRQAALRSLGDFTQIAGWTNIDGFLSANEAFQLTGLITGTGTLRAPFFTSVAGVVAPGGADQIGTLTIDGNAIFASGAALFIDAGRAGADKLSVTGTLSLSDPNDIAGTGASLVFNKAKGAAPRHGQSFTIASAAGGIEGQFAKVYSFQGVLRPELTYTSDSINAELRAGALVEIIGGNDPTARAFAKALDTLRDGSYDALYNLYGSIDLMDGAALTRALSSLAPRSPEQGRQLFERQGNTLFGSVTDRLSMMGTQGSGTLSVVGAPLGAIDRDGMSRATQLAQAGFAGLAPDRQQVALPEGISGFVTGGVFGAKDLSFSGDRIEDGARSTYIGMGLEHEVARDFVVGVAAGHASGLSANGNDQARSRLDQASVYGSYKLGGAAYVGFAANMEQAKIRTNRTGFGAEGGVGLFGQQDASRMIALTEAGVNLGVTQGLTLTPRVQLGYSRTKLSNLNELGGEAALAIDDITTQRVDAKLGLKLAGSQSLGNGWTFVPQIQADYVRLLDGANSGLDVRFAAADHVTISLPFANGDSNWGELKGGLAISKGPVKFGAGVETSVGRSELRNDRAVVDMTFRF
;
A
#
# COMPACT_ATOMS: atom_id res chain seq x y z
N MET A 1 -9.36 7.04 26.88
CA MET A 1 -8.45 8.19 26.70
C MET A 1 -7.08 7.80 27.22
N ILE A 2 -6.13 7.55 26.31
CA ILE A 2 -4.67 7.77 26.39
C ILE A 2 -4.13 7.52 24.95
N ASN A 3 -3.12 8.30 24.59
CA ASN A 3 -2.76 8.82 23.26
C ASN A 3 -2.31 7.86 22.14
N ASN A 4 -2.59 8.31 20.91
CA ASN A 4 -2.37 7.67 19.62
C ASN A 4 -1.05 8.12 18.92
N THR A 5 -0.03 8.53 19.68
CA THR A 5 1.19 9.18 19.14
C THR A 5 2.48 8.36 19.28
N ALA A 6 2.45 7.20 19.93
CA ALA A 6 3.65 6.37 20.13
C ALA A 6 3.96 5.40 18.98
N LEU A 7 3.01 5.13 18.07
CA LEU A 7 3.23 4.22 16.93
C LEU A 7 3.83 4.91 15.69
N ARG A 8 3.91 6.25 15.66
CA ARG A 8 4.46 7.01 14.53
C ARG A 8 5.98 7.23 14.58
N HIS A 9 6.65 6.89 15.69
CA HIS A 9 8.10 7.10 15.86
C HIS A 9 8.93 5.79 15.86
N GLY A 10 8.29 4.63 15.67
CA GLY A 10 8.97 3.33 15.68
C GLY A 10 9.49 2.85 14.31
N LEU A 11 9.15 3.53 13.22
CA LEU A 11 9.52 3.11 11.85
C LEU A 11 10.56 4.01 11.16
N LEU A 12 11.08 5.03 11.85
CA LEU A 12 12.04 6.00 11.30
C LEU A 12 13.46 5.90 11.89
N ALA A 13 13.78 4.84 12.62
CA ALA A 13 15.04 4.73 13.37
C ALA A 13 15.79 3.40 13.19
N ALA A 14 15.66 2.72 12.04
CA ALA A 14 16.29 1.41 11.81
C ALA A 14 16.96 1.24 10.43
N THR A 15 17.39 2.32 9.78
CA THR A 15 18.15 2.25 8.50
C THR A 15 19.42 3.11 8.46
N SER A 16 19.85 3.66 9.60
CA SER A 16 21.01 4.55 9.65
C SER A 16 22.11 3.98 10.55
N ALA A 17 22.85 2.97 10.07
CA ALA A 17 24.22 2.68 10.47
C ALA A 17 24.80 1.47 9.72
N LEU A 18 25.57 1.71 8.66
CA LEU A 18 26.79 0.95 8.32
C LEU A 18 27.48 1.60 7.11
N VAL A 19 28.46 2.45 7.40
CA VAL A 19 29.49 2.92 6.47
C VAL A 19 30.66 1.96 6.58
N LEU A 20 31.28 1.55 5.47
CA LEU A 20 32.74 1.68 5.23
C LEU A 20 33.19 1.06 3.89
N SER A 21 33.95 1.88 3.19
CA SER A 21 34.87 1.66 2.06
C SER A 21 35.83 0.47 2.20
N LEU A 22 36.26 -0.12 1.07
CA LEU A 22 37.65 -0.11 0.54
C LEU A 22 37.80 -1.00 -0.73
N PRO A 23 38.78 -0.70 -1.62
CA PRO A 23 38.96 -1.31 -2.95
C PRO A 23 39.90 -2.51 -2.95
N VAL A 24 39.82 -3.39 -3.96
CA VAL A 24 40.87 -4.37 -4.30
C VAL A 24 40.99 -4.55 -5.82
N ALA A 25 42.23 -4.49 -6.31
CA ALA A 25 42.62 -4.72 -7.69
C ALA A 25 43.13 -6.16 -7.93
N ALA A 26 42.94 -6.61 -9.18
CA ALA A 26 43.76 -7.52 -10.00
C ALA A 26 44.06 -8.97 -9.55
N SER A 27 43.75 -9.94 -10.43
CA SER A 27 44.78 -10.65 -11.24
C SER A 27 44.19 -11.84 -12.01
N ALA A 28 44.47 -11.91 -13.32
CA ALA A 28 44.67 -13.16 -14.06
C ALA A 28 45.42 -12.86 -15.37
N GLN A 29 46.75 -12.98 -15.32
CA GLN A 29 47.56 -13.32 -16.49
C GLN A 29 47.42 -14.83 -16.72
N ASP A 30 47.18 -15.26 -17.96
CA ASP A 30 48.24 -15.98 -18.68
C ASP A 30 47.99 -16.08 -20.18
N ARG A 31 49.08 -15.81 -20.92
CA ARG A 31 49.24 -15.88 -22.37
C ARG A 31 49.58 -17.29 -22.80
N VAL A 32 49.10 -17.73 -23.98
CA VAL A 32 49.94 -18.42 -25.00
C VAL A 32 49.36 -18.14 -26.40
N ALA A 33 50.22 -17.66 -27.32
CA ALA A 33 50.08 -17.66 -28.79
C ALA A 33 51.26 -18.50 -29.36
N PRO A 34 51.53 -18.63 -30.69
CA PRO A 34 50.74 -18.49 -31.92
C PRO A 34 50.93 -19.72 -32.88
N VAL A 35 50.26 -19.74 -34.05
CA VAL A 35 50.75 -20.50 -35.23
C VAL A 35 50.57 -19.65 -36.50
N VAL A 36 51.63 -19.64 -37.31
CA VAL A 36 51.87 -18.82 -38.52
C VAL A 36 51.88 -19.70 -39.78
N SER A 37 51.31 -19.22 -40.90
CA SER A 37 51.93 -19.07 -42.25
C SER A 37 50.90 -19.23 -43.41
N VAL A 38 50.60 -18.18 -44.20
CA VAL A 38 51.25 -17.59 -45.41
C VAL A 38 50.75 -18.17 -46.75
N SER A 39 50.06 -17.35 -47.56
CA SER A 39 50.35 -17.06 -49.00
C SER A 39 49.27 -16.15 -49.63
N GLY A 40 49.65 -14.97 -50.15
CA GLY A 40 48.78 -14.04 -50.93
C GLY A 40 48.90 -14.25 -52.45
N PRO A 41 48.72 -13.24 -53.32
CA PRO A 41 47.86 -12.05 -53.29
C PRO A 41 46.96 -11.95 -54.57
N ALA A 42 45.95 -11.06 -54.58
CA ALA A 42 45.39 -10.54 -55.84
C ALA A 42 44.81 -9.14 -55.62
N SER A 43 45.39 -8.19 -56.32
CA SER A 43 45.17 -6.75 -56.26
C SER A 43 43.86 -6.34 -56.91
N ALA A 44 43.12 -5.42 -56.29
CA ALA A 44 42.18 -4.54 -56.96
C ALA A 44 42.28 -3.15 -56.31
N SER A 45 42.60 -2.17 -57.15
CA SER A 45 42.89 -0.78 -56.84
C SER A 45 41.79 -0.08 -56.05
N VAL A 46 42.16 0.45 -54.88
CA VAL A 46 41.38 1.48 -54.19
C VAL A 46 41.55 2.78 -55.00
N ALA A 47 40.44 3.33 -55.48
CA ALA A 47 40.42 4.65 -56.08
C ALA A 47 40.71 5.69 -54.99
N ASP A 48 41.75 6.48 -55.20
CA ASP A 48 42.10 7.63 -54.36
C ASP A 48 40.92 8.61 -54.28
N PHE A 49 40.48 8.89 -53.06
CA PHE A 49 39.59 10.00 -52.75
C PHE A 49 40.43 11.27 -52.68
N SER A 50 40.43 12.05 -53.76
CA SER A 50 40.98 13.41 -53.76
C SER A 50 39.97 14.38 -53.15
N VAL A 51 40.24 14.86 -51.93
CA VAL A 51 39.61 16.05 -51.35
C VAL A 51 40.17 17.27 -52.08
N ALA A 52 39.30 18.13 -52.62
CA ALA A 52 39.71 19.41 -53.21
C ALA A 52 40.14 20.38 -52.10
N PRO A 53 41.13 21.26 -52.34
CA PRO A 53 41.74 22.07 -51.31
C PRO A 53 40.90 23.32 -51.04
N ASP A 54 40.06 23.28 -50.01
CA ASP A 54 39.82 24.45 -49.17
C ASP A 54 40.61 24.26 -47.87
N ARG A 55 41.11 25.35 -47.31
CA ARG A 55 42.11 25.34 -46.24
C ARG A 55 41.44 24.94 -44.91
N ASP A 56 41.54 23.65 -44.58
CA ASP A 56 40.88 22.99 -43.45
C ASP A 56 41.90 22.66 -42.32
N PRO A 57 41.70 23.09 -41.05
CA PRO A 57 42.74 22.94 -39.98
C PRO A 57 42.71 21.56 -39.12
N ASP A 58 43.46 21.30 -37.99
CA ASP A 58 43.80 20.08 -37.13
C ASP A 58 44.04 20.11 -35.56
N ILE A 59 43.99 19.00 -34.78
CA ILE A 59 44.77 18.93 -33.49
C ILE A 59 46.25 18.62 -33.76
N ILE A 60 47.12 19.59 -33.49
CA ILE A 60 48.58 19.50 -33.63
C ILE A 60 49.23 19.45 -32.25
N THR A 61 50.02 18.41 -32.00
CA THR A 61 50.69 18.22 -30.71
C THR A 61 52.19 18.51 -30.77
N ARG A 62 52.84 18.54 -29.61
CA ARG A 62 54.30 18.50 -29.54
C ARG A 62 54.89 17.31 -30.30
N ASP A 63 56.13 17.46 -30.74
CA ASP A 63 56.83 16.46 -31.57
C ASP A 63 57.12 15.13 -30.86
N ASP A 64 57.08 15.12 -29.53
CA ASP A 64 57.21 13.93 -28.70
C ASP A 64 55.89 13.18 -28.45
N ILE A 65 54.76 13.72 -28.91
CA ILE A 65 53.42 13.14 -28.73
C ILE A 65 52.92 12.60 -30.06
N SER A 66 52.63 11.29 -30.12
CA SER A 66 52.15 10.69 -31.36
C SER A 66 50.66 10.98 -31.61
N PRO A 67 50.26 11.50 -32.79
CA PRO A 67 48.84 11.74 -33.10
C PRO A 67 48.03 10.47 -33.44
N ASN A 68 48.67 9.30 -33.36
CA ASN A 68 48.10 8.01 -33.76
C ASN A 68 48.10 6.96 -32.64
N VAL A 69 48.60 7.31 -31.45
CA VAL A 69 48.68 6.42 -30.29
C VAL A 69 47.86 7.03 -29.17
N THR A 70 47.26 6.19 -28.32
CA THR A 70 46.51 6.65 -27.16
C THR A 70 47.42 7.17 -26.05
N ALA A 71 46.84 7.87 -25.08
CA ALA A 71 47.50 8.24 -23.84
C ALA A 71 48.23 7.04 -23.19
N PRO A 72 49.40 7.24 -22.53
CA PRO A 72 50.08 8.52 -22.33
C PRO A 72 51.06 8.92 -23.44
N ALA A 73 51.30 8.06 -24.45
CA ALA A 73 52.33 8.26 -25.48
C ALA A 73 51.84 9.03 -26.72
N GLY A 74 50.56 9.41 -26.75
CA GLY A 74 49.96 10.10 -27.88
C GLY A 74 48.63 10.78 -27.53
N SER A 75 48.06 11.45 -28.51
CA SER A 75 46.85 12.27 -28.37
C SER A 75 45.56 11.61 -28.84
N LEU A 76 45.61 10.35 -29.30
CA LEU A 76 44.41 9.64 -29.72
C LEU A 76 43.50 9.37 -28.51
N ASP A 77 42.25 9.80 -28.60
CA ASP A 77 41.27 9.55 -27.56
C ASP A 77 40.56 8.19 -27.74
N SER A 78 39.77 7.76 -26.76
CA SER A 78 39.04 6.49 -26.76
C SER A 78 37.64 6.63 -26.17
N GLY A 79 36.76 5.66 -26.45
CA GLY A 79 35.41 5.64 -25.91
C GLY A 79 34.49 6.74 -26.45
N VAL A 80 33.40 6.99 -25.72
CA VAL A 80 32.38 8.00 -26.02
C VAL A 80 32.40 9.03 -24.91
N THR A 81 32.58 10.31 -25.25
CA THR A 81 32.79 11.39 -24.27
C THR A 81 31.75 12.50 -24.34
N GLY A 82 30.83 12.49 -25.32
CA GLY A 82 29.92 13.62 -25.56
C GLY A 82 30.49 14.72 -26.48
N VAL A 83 31.79 14.64 -26.82
CA VAL A 83 32.38 15.43 -27.92
C VAL A 83 32.18 14.66 -29.21
N GLY A 84 31.51 15.29 -30.19
CA GLY A 84 31.08 14.66 -31.42
C GLY A 84 31.61 15.36 -32.67
N GLN A 85 31.85 14.58 -33.71
CA GLN A 85 32.19 15.10 -35.03
C GLN A 85 30.92 15.52 -35.77
N MET A 86 30.85 16.79 -36.13
CA MET A 86 29.86 17.31 -37.06
C MET A 86 30.21 16.87 -38.48
N ALA A 87 29.20 16.43 -39.23
CA ALA A 87 29.30 16.26 -40.67
C ALA A 87 28.10 16.92 -41.35
N VAL A 88 28.35 17.79 -42.32
CA VAL A 88 27.33 18.46 -43.14
C VAL A 88 27.52 18.08 -44.59
N ARG A 89 26.49 17.49 -45.22
CA ARG A 89 26.51 17.22 -46.66
C ARG A 89 25.86 18.38 -47.41
N ALA A 90 26.66 19.43 -47.58
CA ALA A 90 26.23 20.70 -48.13
C ALA A 90 25.81 20.64 -49.61
N ASN A 91 26.40 19.74 -50.39
CA ASN A 91 26.05 19.49 -51.80
C ASN A 91 25.83 17.99 -52.02
N PRO A 92 24.59 17.53 -52.28
CA PRO A 92 24.33 16.11 -52.49
C PRO A 92 24.97 15.55 -53.78
N ALA A 93 25.37 16.41 -54.73
CA ALA A 93 26.02 16.01 -55.98
C ALA A 93 27.51 15.64 -55.81
N THR A 94 28.13 15.96 -54.68
CA THR A 94 29.51 15.57 -54.36
C THR A 94 29.54 14.68 -53.12
N LEU A 95 30.68 14.02 -52.89
CA LEU A 95 30.97 13.28 -51.66
C LEU A 95 31.71 14.15 -50.62
N GLY A 96 31.85 15.45 -50.87
CA GLY A 96 32.48 16.38 -49.94
C GLY A 96 31.59 16.62 -48.71
N LEU A 97 32.23 16.69 -47.54
CA LEU A 97 31.58 16.95 -46.26
C LEU A 97 32.21 18.19 -45.63
N GLY A 98 31.39 19.07 -45.07
CA GLY A 98 31.85 20.04 -44.09
C GLY A 98 32.01 19.33 -42.75
N LEU A 99 33.16 19.47 -42.11
CA LEU A 99 33.50 18.80 -40.85
C LEU A 99 33.80 19.83 -39.77
N CYS A 100 33.23 19.63 -38.59
CA CYS A 100 33.52 20.39 -37.38
C CYS A 100 33.43 19.45 -36.16
N THR A 101 33.59 20.01 -34.98
CA THR A 101 33.38 19.35 -33.69
C THR A 101 32.27 20.08 -32.94
N GLY A 102 31.58 19.39 -32.04
CA GLY A 102 30.64 20.00 -31.12
C GLY A 102 30.51 19.18 -29.85
N THR A 103 29.81 19.74 -28.88
CA THR A 103 29.68 19.13 -27.56
C THR A 103 28.24 18.98 -27.14
N LEU A 104 27.87 17.76 -26.73
CA LEU A 104 26.54 17.45 -26.23
C LEU A 104 26.36 18.02 -24.81
N ILE A 105 25.39 18.92 -24.64
CA ILE A 105 25.12 19.60 -23.36
C ILE A 105 23.86 19.07 -22.67
N ASN A 106 23.00 18.37 -23.40
CA ASN A 106 21.87 17.57 -22.90
C ASN A 106 21.49 16.56 -24.01
N PRO A 107 20.59 15.59 -23.78
CA PRO A 107 20.32 14.52 -24.73
C PRO A 107 19.89 14.94 -26.15
N ARG A 108 19.52 16.21 -26.37
CA ARG A 108 19.07 16.72 -27.68
C ARG A 108 19.95 17.82 -28.25
N THR A 109 20.85 18.41 -27.47
CA THR A 109 21.44 19.71 -27.81
C THR A 109 22.95 19.63 -27.89
N VAL A 110 23.48 19.98 -29.05
CA VAL A 110 24.92 20.09 -29.29
C VAL A 110 25.28 21.56 -29.48
N ILE A 111 26.21 22.08 -28.69
CA ILE A 111 26.78 23.41 -28.86
C ILE A 111 28.07 23.33 -29.68
N PHE A 112 28.25 24.26 -30.62
CA PHE A 112 29.39 24.31 -31.54
C PHE A 112 29.56 25.71 -32.15
N ALA A 113 30.49 25.87 -33.10
CA ALA A 113 30.77 27.16 -33.74
C ALA A 113 29.78 27.52 -34.86
N ALA A 114 29.36 28.78 -34.92
CA ALA A 114 28.45 29.27 -35.96
C ALA A 114 29.04 29.16 -37.37
N HIS A 115 30.33 29.41 -37.56
CA HIS A 115 30.95 29.42 -38.88
C HIS A 115 30.92 28.05 -39.59
N CYS A 116 30.67 26.98 -38.85
CA CYS A 116 30.41 25.64 -39.39
C CYS A 116 29.11 25.55 -40.20
N VAL A 117 28.16 26.47 -39.97
CA VAL A 117 26.79 26.43 -40.54
C VAL A 117 26.27 27.79 -41.02
N ASN A 118 26.91 28.91 -40.67
CA ASN A 118 26.41 30.26 -40.97
C ASN A 118 26.65 30.71 -42.43
N THR A 119 27.23 29.86 -43.28
CA THR A 119 27.29 30.11 -44.74
C THR A 119 25.92 30.02 -45.41
N ARG A 120 24.89 29.56 -44.67
CA ARG A 120 23.50 29.43 -45.10
C ARG A 120 22.57 29.87 -43.98
N ALA A 121 21.34 30.25 -44.33
CA ALA A 121 20.33 30.55 -43.33
C ALA A 121 20.04 29.32 -42.45
N ALA A 122 19.91 29.51 -41.14
CA ALA A 122 19.56 28.48 -40.16
C ALA A 122 18.37 27.61 -40.61
N ALA A 123 17.30 28.23 -41.12
CA ALA A 123 16.10 27.54 -41.61
C ALA A 123 16.33 26.63 -42.83
N SER A 124 17.52 26.66 -43.47
CA SER A 124 17.87 25.78 -44.58
C SER A 124 18.39 24.40 -44.16
N TYR A 125 18.68 24.21 -42.87
CA TYR A 125 19.11 22.93 -42.30
C TYR A 125 17.90 22.08 -41.87
N GLY A 126 18.14 20.81 -41.55
CA GLY A 126 17.11 19.87 -41.11
C GLY A 126 16.59 18.97 -42.23
N GLN A 127 17.31 17.89 -42.53
CA GLN A 127 16.94 16.95 -43.59
C GLN A 127 15.54 16.34 -43.46
N PRO A 128 15.01 16.04 -42.26
CA PRO A 128 13.66 15.50 -42.11
C PRO A 128 12.56 16.38 -42.73
N THR A 129 12.82 17.68 -42.90
CA THR A 129 11.91 18.64 -43.55
C THR A 129 12.37 19.08 -44.94
N GLY A 130 13.35 18.39 -45.52
CA GLY A 130 13.91 18.66 -46.85
C GLY A 130 15.11 19.64 -46.86
N GLY A 131 15.61 20.02 -45.69
CA GLY A 131 16.79 20.87 -45.53
C GLY A 131 18.12 20.15 -45.77
N VAL A 132 19.21 20.89 -45.56
CA VAL A 132 20.58 20.39 -45.67
C VAL A 132 20.84 19.37 -44.54
N PRO A 133 21.31 18.15 -44.87
CA PRO A 133 21.62 17.12 -43.87
C PRO A 133 22.88 17.45 -43.07
N ILE A 134 22.76 17.25 -41.77
CA ILE A 134 23.79 17.46 -40.75
C ILE A 134 23.68 16.36 -39.69
N SER A 135 24.80 15.88 -39.17
CA SER A 135 24.86 14.90 -38.10
C SER A 135 25.99 15.16 -37.11
N PHE A 136 25.84 14.64 -35.89
CA PHE A 136 26.93 14.51 -34.92
C PHE A 136 27.15 13.04 -34.59
N GLY A 137 28.40 12.59 -34.64
CA GLY A 137 28.80 11.25 -34.21
C GLY A 137 29.85 11.28 -33.10
N PHE A 138 29.63 10.51 -32.03
CA PHE A 138 30.35 10.66 -30.75
C PHE A 138 31.41 9.58 -30.46
N ASN A 139 31.65 8.66 -31.40
CA ASN A 139 32.67 7.62 -31.24
C ASN A 139 34.07 8.19 -31.41
N ALA A 140 35.05 7.70 -30.63
CA ALA A 140 36.46 8.03 -30.84
C ALA A 140 36.96 7.77 -32.28
N ASP A 141 36.43 6.77 -33.00
CA ASP A 141 36.53 6.63 -34.45
C ASP A 141 35.13 6.71 -35.06
N ASN A 142 34.82 7.84 -35.70
CA ASN A 142 33.49 8.12 -36.20
C ASN A 142 33.28 7.69 -37.66
N ARG A 143 34.34 7.24 -38.35
CA ARG A 143 34.26 6.88 -39.77
C ARG A 143 33.20 5.80 -40.07
N PRO A 144 33.09 4.70 -39.29
CA PRO A 144 32.09 3.67 -39.57
C PRO A 144 30.65 4.20 -39.47
N ALA A 145 30.38 5.03 -38.46
CA ALA A 145 29.07 5.61 -38.21
C ALA A 145 28.68 6.60 -39.31
N LEU A 146 29.61 7.46 -39.72
CA LEU A 146 29.42 8.43 -40.80
C LEU A 146 29.13 7.75 -42.15
N LEU A 147 29.83 6.66 -42.47
CA LEU A 147 29.55 5.89 -43.70
C LEU A 147 28.11 5.36 -43.70
N GLN A 148 27.60 4.87 -42.57
CA GLN A 148 26.21 4.44 -42.47
C GLN A 148 25.21 5.59 -42.60
N TRP A 149 25.47 6.72 -41.96
CA TRP A 149 24.63 7.91 -42.11
C TRP A 149 24.60 8.41 -43.57
N LEU A 150 25.65 8.20 -44.36
CA LEU A 150 25.66 8.48 -45.80
C LEU A 150 24.96 7.41 -46.66
N GLY A 151 24.25 6.46 -46.06
CA GLY A 151 23.56 5.38 -46.77
C GLY A 151 24.51 4.31 -47.33
N LEU A 152 25.78 4.30 -46.90
CA LEU A 152 26.77 3.28 -47.27
C LEU A 152 26.78 2.17 -46.20
N ASN A 153 27.43 1.04 -46.50
CA ASN A 153 27.59 -0.07 -45.55
C ASN A 153 26.28 -0.57 -44.89
N GLY A 154 25.16 -0.50 -45.62
CA GLY A 154 23.85 -0.95 -45.14
C GLY A 154 23.10 0.06 -44.26
N GLY A 155 23.61 1.28 -44.10
CA GLY A 155 22.92 2.35 -43.37
C GLY A 155 21.76 2.96 -44.16
N THR A 156 20.84 3.59 -43.44
CA THR A 156 19.77 4.41 -44.04
C THR A 156 20.27 5.83 -44.20
N LEU A 157 20.15 6.38 -45.41
CA LEU A 157 20.65 7.72 -45.74
C LEU A 157 20.02 8.78 -44.82
N TYR A 158 20.90 9.50 -44.12
CA TYR A 158 20.64 10.57 -43.16
C TYR A 158 19.83 10.19 -41.91
N ALA A 159 19.83 8.91 -41.54
CA ALA A 159 19.14 8.45 -40.34
C ALA A 159 20.08 8.41 -39.13
N SER A 160 19.56 8.78 -37.96
CA SER A 160 20.18 8.49 -36.67
C SER A 160 20.39 6.99 -36.49
N ASN A 161 21.52 6.62 -35.89
CA ASN A 161 21.83 5.25 -35.48
C ASN A 161 22.46 5.27 -34.07
N PRO A 162 21.64 5.18 -33.01
CA PRO A 162 22.11 5.19 -31.63
C PRO A 162 23.12 4.08 -31.32
N ALA A 163 23.01 2.90 -31.95
CA ALA A 163 23.96 1.80 -31.76
C ALA A 163 25.38 2.10 -32.27
N LEU A 164 25.52 3.10 -33.15
CA LEU A 164 26.80 3.63 -33.60
C LEU A 164 27.02 5.07 -33.12
N ASN A 165 26.27 5.55 -32.13
CA ASN A 165 26.43 6.87 -31.53
C ASN A 165 26.45 8.03 -32.55
N ILE A 166 25.69 7.91 -33.65
CA ILE A 166 25.53 8.98 -34.66
C ILE A 166 24.09 9.42 -34.75
N TYR A 167 23.89 10.74 -34.70
CA TYR A 167 22.59 11.36 -34.58
C TYR A 167 22.45 12.44 -35.65
N ASN A 168 21.35 12.39 -36.37
CA ASN A 168 20.97 13.39 -37.35
C ASN A 168 20.38 14.63 -36.66
N VAL A 169 20.58 15.79 -37.27
CA VAL A 169 20.15 17.08 -36.75
C VAL A 169 18.92 17.55 -37.52
N GLU A 170 17.89 17.95 -36.78
CA GLU A 170 16.61 18.43 -37.32
C GLU A 170 16.49 19.95 -37.36
N ASP A 171 17.24 20.67 -36.52
CA ASP A 171 17.23 22.12 -36.44
C ASP A 171 18.61 22.66 -36.06
N VAL A 172 18.92 23.83 -36.59
CA VAL A 172 20.15 24.56 -36.30
C VAL A 172 19.78 25.99 -35.98
N TRP A 173 20.31 26.50 -34.87
CA TRP A 173 20.34 27.91 -34.56
C TRP A 173 21.79 28.38 -34.51
N TYR A 174 22.07 29.60 -34.96
CA TYR A 174 23.34 30.27 -34.75
C TYR A 174 23.09 31.75 -34.47
N ASP A 175 24.01 32.40 -33.75
CA ASP A 175 23.90 33.83 -33.48
C ASP A 175 24.06 34.62 -34.80
N PRO A 176 23.02 35.38 -35.23
CA PRO A 176 23.06 36.07 -36.52
C PRO A 176 24.15 37.14 -36.61
N ARG A 177 24.66 37.63 -35.48
CA ARG A 177 25.74 38.63 -35.44
C ARG A 177 27.07 38.07 -35.92
N SER A 178 27.22 36.74 -35.97
CA SER A 178 28.35 36.10 -36.66
C SER A 178 28.42 36.45 -38.15
N LEU A 179 27.37 37.05 -38.74
CA LEU A 179 27.36 37.47 -40.14
C LEU A 179 27.72 38.93 -40.35
N ASP A 180 27.81 39.74 -39.29
CA ASP A 180 27.88 41.21 -39.38
C ASP A 180 29.20 41.71 -40.00
N LEU A 181 30.29 40.95 -39.84
CA LEU A 181 31.61 41.27 -40.41
C LEU A 181 31.74 40.86 -41.89
N GLY A 182 30.75 40.15 -42.44
CA GLY A 182 30.71 39.71 -43.83
C GLY A 182 31.30 38.32 -44.09
N PRO A 183 31.24 37.85 -45.35
CA PRO A 183 31.59 36.48 -45.71
C PRO A 183 33.05 36.13 -45.39
N GLY A 184 33.26 34.98 -44.74
CA GLY A 184 34.59 34.48 -44.39
C GLY A 184 35.19 35.07 -43.11
N LEU A 185 34.51 36.00 -42.45
CA LEU A 185 34.92 36.60 -41.17
C LEU A 185 33.99 36.21 -40.01
N GLY A 186 33.01 35.35 -40.26
CA GLY A 186 31.97 35.00 -39.28
C GLY A 186 32.39 34.07 -38.16
N PHE A 187 33.69 33.87 -37.99
CA PHE A 187 34.31 33.16 -36.87
C PHE A 187 34.94 34.12 -35.86
N LEU A 188 35.04 35.43 -36.16
CA LEU A 188 35.76 36.36 -35.28
C LEU A 188 34.93 36.79 -34.06
N GLN A 189 33.60 36.86 -34.21
CA GLN A 189 32.68 37.33 -33.17
C GLN A 189 31.36 36.58 -33.22
N ALA A 190 30.71 36.46 -32.05
CA ALA A 190 29.41 35.79 -31.87
C ALA A 190 29.33 34.40 -32.54
N ASP A 191 30.43 33.65 -32.54
CA ASP A 191 30.56 32.41 -33.30
C ASP A 191 30.02 31.20 -32.52
N ILE A 192 28.74 31.26 -32.13
CA ILE A 192 28.06 30.21 -31.35
C ILE A 192 26.84 29.70 -32.11
N ALA A 193 26.70 28.37 -32.15
CA ALA A 193 25.58 27.66 -32.71
C ALA A 193 25.11 26.51 -31.82
N ILE A 194 23.84 26.15 -32.01
CA ILE A 194 23.16 25.05 -31.36
C ILE A 194 22.53 24.17 -32.45
N ALA A 195 22.73 22.86 -32.34
CA ALA A 195 22.08 21.87 -33.17
C ALA A 195 21.16 21.00 -32.31
N THR A 196 19.96 20.74 -32.82
CA THR A 196 18.98 19.88 -32.18
C THR A 196 18.97 18.50 -32.84
N LEU A 197 19.22 17.45 -32.07
CA LEU A 197 19.19 16.06 -32.51
C LEU A 197 17.74 15.57 -32.68
N ASP A 198 17.46 14.86 -33.78
CA ASP A 198 16.14 14.29 -34.06
C ASP A 198 15.77 13.09 -33.16
N THR A 199 16.79 12.51 -32.54
CA THR A 199 16.71 11.33 -31.67
C THR A 199 17.50 11.65 -30.39
N PRO A 200 16.94 11.36 -29.20
CA PRO A 200 17.64 11.66 -27.95
C PRO A 200 18.85 10.74 -27.77
N ALA A 201 19.98 11.32 -27.40
CA ALA A 201 21.26 10.66 -27.19
C ALA A 201 21.46 10.26 -25.71
N PHE A 202 20.55 9.44 -25.16
CA PHE A 202 20.53 9.11 -23.73
C PHE A 202 21.79 8.40 -23.22
N ASP A 203 22.45 7.60 -24.06
CA ASP A 203 23.65 6.83 -23.71
C ASP A 203 24.96 7.60 -23.98
N ILE A 204 24.87 8.89 -24.36
CA ILE A 204 26.02 9.74 -24.61
C ILE A 204 26.22 10.68 -23.41
N PRO A 205 27.43 10.74 -22.80
CA PRO A 205 27.71 11.69 -21.74
C PRO A 205 27.44 13.14 -22.17
N THR A 206 26.84 13.93 -21.28
CA THR A 206 26.58 15.35 -21.49
C THR A 206 27.51 16.19 -20.64
N TRP A 207 27.88 17.37 -21.12
CA TRP A 207 28.81 18.26 -20.43
C TRP A 207 28.12 19.39 -19.69
N ALA A 208 28.66 19.73 -18.52
CA ALA A 208 28.30 20.95 -17.81
C ALA A 208 29.01 22.17 -18.41
N MET A 209 28.37 23.33 -18.32
CA MET A 209 28.84 24.60 -18.86
C MET A 209 29.05 25.60 -17.74
N LEU A 210 30.14 26.37 -17.81
CA LEU A 210 30.43 27.44 -16.87
C LEU A 210 29.96 28.79 -17.44
N PHE A 211 29.04 29.45 -16.74
CA PHE A 211 28.45 30.74 -17.15
C PHE A 211 29.01 31.95 -16.39
N THR A 212 30.09 31.77 -15.64
CA THR A 212 30.91 32.85 -15.06
C THR A 212 32.31 32.84 -15.66
N PRO A 213 32.96 34.00 -15.81
CA PRO A 213 34.32 34.04 -16.34
C PRO A 213 35.34 33.43 -15.36
N LEU A 214 36.45 32.95 -15.91
CA LEU A 214 37.69 32.75 -15.18
C LEU A 214 38.29 34.10 -14.74
N ASP A 215 39.00 34.07 -13.62
CA ASP A 215 39.68 35.19 -12.96
C ASP A 215 41.21 35.15 -13.11
N GLY A 216 41.74 34.17 -13.85
CA GLY A 216 43.17 33.99 -14.08
C GLY A 216 43.46 32.80 -14.99
N GLN A 217 44.75 32.56 -15.23
CA GLN A 217 45.22 31.44 -16.04
C GLN A 217 44.88 30.09 -15.37
N GLU A 218 44.30 29.18 -16.15
CA GLU A 218 43.89 27.85 -15.67
C GLU A 218 44.27 26.76 -16.67
N HIS A 219 44.54 25.56 -16.15
CA HIS A 219 44.77 24.37 -16.96
C HIS A 219 43.47 23.96 -17.66
N THR A 220 43.60 23.54 -18.92
CA THR A 220 42.49 23.08 -19.73
C THR A 220 42.87 21.92 -20.63
N THR A 221 41.84 21.19 -21.04
CA THR A 221 41.91 20.15 -22.05
C THR A 221 41.19 20.63 -23.32
N ILE A 222 41.80 20.39 -24.48
CA ILE A 222 41.21 20.63 -25.81
C ILE A 222 40.91 19.28 -26.47
N VAL A 223 39.75 19.18 -27.13
CA VAL A 223 39.26 17.92 -27.73
C VAL A 223 38.62 18.19 -29.09
N GLY A 224 38.93 17.35 -30.09
CA GLY A 224 38.33 17.52 -31.42
C GLY A 224 38.62 16.42 -32.44
N TYR A 225 37.91 16.49 -33.57
CA TYR A 225 37.97 15.55 -34.70
C TYR A 225 38.61 16.17 -35.96
N GLY A 226 39.31 17.28 -35.78
CA GLY A 226 40.07 17.94 -36.81
C GLY A 226 41.15 17.04 -37.37
N GLY A 227 41.92 17.62 -38.27
CA GLY A 227 43.11 16.97 -38.75
C GLY A 227 44.13 16.65 -37.65
N ARG A 228 45.29 16.16 -38.05
CA ARG A 228 46.25 15.55 -37.12
C ARG A 228 47.65 15.95 -37.48
N GLY A 229 48.54 15.96 -36.49
CA GLY A 229 49.95 16.14 -36.73
C GLY A 229 50.74 16.43 -35.46
N THR A 230 51.98 16.80 -35.69
CA THR A 230 52.86 17.41 -34.69
C THR A 230 53.43 18.69 -35.28
N ASN A 231 54.02 19.57 -34.45
CA ASN A 231 54.69 20.78 -34.93
C ASN A 231 55.63 20.53 -36.15
N ALA A 232 56.44 19.46 -36.14
CA ALA A 232 57.36 19.11 -37.22
C ALA A 232 56.69 18.51 -38.46
N SER A 233 55.53 17.86 -38.31
CA SER A 233 54.80 17.24 -39.42
C SER A 233 53.68 18.11 -39.99
N GLY A 234 53.25 19.14 -39.25
CA GLY A 234 52.11 19.99 -39.57
C GLY A 234 50.81 19.20 -39.71
N ASN A 235 49.79 19.87 -40.25
CA ASN A 235 48.54 19.24 -40.72
C ASN A 235 48.81 18.10 -41.71
N ILE A 236 48.38 16.89 -41.37
CA ILE A 236 48.33 15.76 -42.33
C ILE A 236 46.90 15.22 -42.55
N GLY A 237 45.88 16.02 -42.21
CA GLY A 237 44.48 15.86 -42.59
C GLY A 237 43.61 15.06 -41.62
N ILE A 238 42.29 15.18 -41.80
CA ILE A 238 41.26 14.53 -40.97
C ILE A 238 41.18 13.03 -41.27
N ASP A 239 41.16 12.21 -40.22
CA ASP A 239 40.96 10.77 -40.28
C ASP A 239 39.72 10.28 -39.52
N PHE A 240 38.84 11.22 -39.12
CA PHE A 240 37.60 10.98 -38.38
C PHE A 240 37.80 10.40 -36.97
N ARG A 241 39.02 10.53 -36.41
CA ARG A 241 39.33 10.08 -35.06
C ARG A 241 39.52 11.26 -34.12
N ARG A 242 38.98 11.14 -32.90
CA ARG A 242 39.06 12.17 -31.86
C ARG A 242 40.45 12.24 -31.25
N ARG A 243 40.91 13.45 -30.98
CA ARG A 243 42.17 13.74 -30.29
C ARG A 243 41.94 14.61 -29.07
N ILE A 244 42.89 14.53 -28.15
CA ILE A 244 42.90 15.23 -26.87
C ILE A 244 44.31 15.76 -26.58
N ALA A 245 44.40 17.00 -26.12
CA ALA A 245 45.64 17.64 -25.69
C ALA A 245 45.39 18.61 -24.53
N GLU A 246 46.46 18.96 -23.82
CA GLU A 246 46.44 19.92 -22.71
C GLU A 246 46.78 21.33 -23.22
N ASN A 247 46.29 22.36 -22.54
CA ASN A 247 46.68 23.76 -22.77
C ASN A 247 46.38 24.63 -21.53
N TYR A 248 46.90 25.86 -21.50
CA TYR A 248 46.46 26.90 -20.58
C TYR A 248 45.53 27.88 -21.28
N VAL A 249 44.54 28.38 -20.55
CA VAL A 249 43.82 29.60 -20.96
C VAL A 249 44.55 30.80 -20.39
N SER A 250 45.51 31.30 -21.16
CA SER A 250 46.52 32.25 -20.69
C SER A 250 46.09 33.72 -20.84
N PHE A 251 45.07 33.99 -21.66
CA PHE A 251 44.55 35.35 -21.86
C PHE A 251 43.03 35.35 -22.07
N LEU A 252 42.34 36.27 -21.41
CA LEU A 252 40.95 36.64 -21.66
C LEU A 252 40.90 38.12 -22.03
N GLY A 253 40.56 38.40 -23.29
CA GLY A 253 40.48 39.76 -23.83
C GLY A 253 40.04 39.72 -25.29
N SER A 254 40.11 40.83 -26.01
CA SER A 254 39.63 40.92 -27.38
C SER A 254 40.73 40.76 -28.44
N LEU A 255 40.35 40.56 -29.69
CA LEU A 255 41.31 40.61 -30.81
C LEU A 255 41.90 42.01 -30.98
N ASP A 256 41.13 43.06 -30.65
CA ASP A 256 41.65 44.43 -30.60
C ASP A 256 42.72 44.61 -29.49
N ASP A 257 42.55 43.96 -28.34
CA ASP A 257 43.56 43.95 -27.26
C ASP A 257 44.81 43.15 -27.67
N LEU A 258 44.62 42.04 -28.40
CA LEU A 258 45.71 41.24 -28.95
C LEU A 258 46.56 42.07 -29.93
N ASP A 259 45.92 42.77 -30.87
CA ASP A 259 46.58 43.65 -31.86
C ASP A 259 47.30 44.83 -31.20
N GLU A 260 46.73 45.37 -30.10
CA GLU A 260 47.37 46.38 -29.27
C GLU A 260 48.63 45.82 -28.57
N GLY A 261 48.52 44.68 -27.90
CA GLY A 261 49.61 44.08 -27.14
C GLY A 261 50.80 43.61 -28.00
N ILE A 262 50.56 43.14 -29.22
CA ILE A 262 51.63 42.75 -30.16
C ILE A 262 52.28 43.94 -30.88
N GLY A 263 51.74 45.16 -30.72
CA GLY A 263 52.31 46.40 -31.24
C GLY A 263 51.89 46.78 -32.66
N PHE A 264 50.83 46.18 -33.21
CA PHE A 264 50.26 46.58 -34.51
C PHE A 264 49.25 47.73 -34.41
N GLY A 265 48.75 47.99 -33.21
CA GLY A 265 47.74 49.01 -32.92
C GLY A 265 46.33 48.50 -33.18
N SER A 266 45.41 48.82 -32.28
CA SER A 266 44.02 48.33 -32.34
C SER A 266 43.22 48.93 -33.50
N SER A 267 42.42 48.08 -34.17
CA SER A 267 41.46 48.50 -35.21
C SER A 267 40.20 49.15 -34.62
N GLY A 268 39.87 48.79 -33.38
CA GLY A 268 38.63 49.16 -32.69
C GLY A 268 37.37 48.50 -33.28
N GLN A 269 37.51 47.45 -34.09
CA GLN A 269 36.42 46.79 -34.82
C GLN A 269 36.06 45.41 -34.25
N LEU A 270 36.90 44.82 -33.41
CA LEU A 270 36.73 43.48 -32.84
C LEU A 270 36.84 43.51 -31.29
N PRO A 271 35.95 44.27 -30.61
CA PRO A 271 36.05 44.52 -29.16
C PRO A 271 35.67 43.33 -28.27
N GLN A 272 35.18 42.23 -28.84
CA GLN A 272 34.62 41.13 -28.07
C GLN A 272 35.71 40.36 -27.31
N ASN A 273 35.47 40.09 -26.01
CA ASN A 273 36.33 39.23 -25.20
C ASN A 273 36.22 37.74 -25.59
N LEU A 274 37.38 37.07 -25.66
CA LEU A 274 37.60 35.69 -26.08
C LEU A 274 38.62 35.02 -25.15
N TYR A 275 38.50 33.70 -24.99
CA TYR A 275 39.55 32.91 -24.32
C TYR A 275 40.63 32.54 -25.32
N PHE A 276 41.90 32.73 -24.96
CA PHE A 276 43.04 32.39 -25.79
C PHE A 276 43.92 31.33 -25.15
N THR A 277 44.44 30.44 -25.99
CA THR A 277 45.39 29.38 -25.64
C THR A 277 46.61 29.49 -26.54
N GLY A 278 47.82 29.32 -25.98
CA GLY A 278 49.09 29.35 -26.73
C GLY A 278 49.58 27.97 -27.13
N PHE A 279 50.43 27.86 -28.16
CA PHE A 279 51.17 26.63 -28.44
C PHE A 279 52.66 26.84 -28.24
N THR A 280 53.16 26.42 -27.08
CA THR A 280 54.49 26.79 -26.59
C THR A 280 55.55 25.75 -26.95
N ASP A 281 56.74 26.21 -27.35
CA ASP A 281 57.90 25.36 -27.61
C ASP A 281 58.46 24.82 -26.27
N PRO A 282 58.54 23.49 -26.06
CA PRO A 282 59.06 22.90 -24.83
C PRO A 282 60.54 23.19 -24.59
N SER A 283 61.27 23.64 -25.61
CA SER A 283 62.65 24.11 -25.50
C SER A 283 62.77 25.57 -25.02
N GLY A 284 61.64 26.24 -24.74
CA GLY A 284 61.52 27.55 -24.12
C GLY A 284 61.16 28.69 -25.09
N VAL A 285 60.60 29.76 -24.51
CA VAL A 285 60.18 31.01 -25.16
C VAL A 285 61.39 31.76 -25.76
N TYR A 286 61.33 32.05 -27.06
CA TYR A 286 62.24 32.80 -27.95
C TYR A 286 63.65 33.23 -27.49
N ASP A 287 64.63 32.90 -28.35
CA ASP A 287 65.93 33.57 -28.47
C ASP A 287 66.01 34.29 -29.83
N VAL A 288 66.02 35.63 -29.81
CA VAL A 288 66.18 36.52 -30.99
C VAL A 288 67.39 36.18 -31.86
N ASN A 289 68.42 35.56 -31.28
CA ASN A 289 69.64 35.20 -32.00
C ASN A 289 69.51 33.86 -32.74
N GLN A 290 68.48 33.06 -32.44
CA GLN A 290 68.25 31.73 -33.00
C GLN A 290 67.06 31.66 -33.97
N LEU A 291 66.34 32.75 -34.20
CA LEU A 291 65.19 32.82 -35.13
C LEU A 291 64.12 31.75 -34.85
N LYS A 292 63.87 31.42 -33.58
CA LYS A 292 62.71 30.59 -33.18
C LYS A 292 61.40 31.38 -33.36
N LEU A 293 60.32 30.72 -33.77
CA LEU A 293 59.05 31.40 -34.11
C LEU A 293 58.06 31.52 -32.93
N ASP A 294 58.35 30.89 -31.79
CA ASP A 294 57.58 31.03 -30.55
C ASP A 294 58.24 32.03 -29.59
N PHE A 295 57.57 33.15 -29.35
CA PHE A 295 58.04 34.26 -28.51
C PHE A 295 57.19 34.52 -27.27
N GLY A 296 56.33 33.57 -26.89
CA GLY A 296 55.58 33.62 -25.64
C GLY A 296 54.58 34.77 -25.67
N ILE A 297 53.67 34.70 -26.64
CA ILE A 297 52.65 35.73 -26.88
C ILE A 297 51.81 36.03 -25.63
N PHE A 298 51.58 35.06 -24.74
CA PHE A 298 50.81 35.25 -23.50
C PHE A 298 51.66 35.33 -22.23
N GLY A 299 52.90 35.78 -22.36
CA GLY A 299 53.77 36.01 -21.22
C GLY A 299 54.59 34.81 -20.77
N PRO A 300 55.58 35.02 -19.89
CA PRO A 300 56.43 33.95 -19.34
C PRO A 300 55.69 32.93 -18.46
N GLY A 301 54.43 33.20 -18.08
CA GLY A 301 53.57 32.26 -17.34
C GLY A 301 52.95 31.16 -18.22
N ASP A 302 52.90 31.39 -19.53
CA ASP A 302 52.42 30.42 -20.52
C ASP A 302 53.58 29.48 -20.90
N THR A 303 53.71 28.37 -20.18
CA THR A 303 54.81 27.41 -20.40
C THR A 303 54.28 26.09 -20.95
N SER A 304 55.08 25.46 -21.81
CA SER A 304 54.69 24.22 -22.47
C SER A 304 54.31 23.10 -21.51
N LEU A 305 53.07 22.63 -21.62
CA LEU A 305 52.55 21.50 -20.86
C LEU A 305 53.08 20.15 -21.39
N PRO A 306 53.15 19.11 -20.55
CA PRO A 306 53.66 17.80 -20.95
C PRO A 306 52.90 17.18 -22.12
N ARG A 307 51.58 17.42 -22.22
CA ARG A 307 50.76 16.94 -23.33
C ARG A 307 50.17 18.08 -24.16
N GLU A 308 50.92 19.17 -24.26
CA GLU A 308 50.46 20.35 -24.97
C GLU A 308 50.15 20.07 -26.44
N GLY A 309 49.06 20.66 -26.89
CA GLY A 309 48.71 20.73 -28.28
C GLY A 309 47.88 21.97 -28.53
N THR A 310 47.59 22.18 -29.81
CA THR A 310 46.81 23.30 -30.28
C THR A 310 45.81 22.80 -31.31
N THR A 311 44.84 23.65 -31.58
CA THR A 311 43.74 23.33 -32.47
C THR A 311 44.05 23.79 -33.87
N ALA A 312 43.23 23.27 -34.77
CA ALA A 312 43.08 23.69 -36.11
C ALA A 312 41.78 22.96 -36.58
N GLY A 313 41.07 23.46 -37.56
CA GLY A 313 39.71 23.08 -37.94
C GLY A 313 39.40 21.64 -38.36
N GLY A 314 38.13 21.46 -38.69
CA GLY A 314 37.42 20.28 -38.19
C GLY A 314 37.33 20.22 -36.64
N ASP A 315 38.21 20.86 -35.86
CA ASP A 315 38.02 21.07 -34.42
C ASP A 315 37.08 22.24 -34.09
N SER A 316 36.76 23.11 -35.06
CA SER A 316 35.85 24.25 -34.86
C SER A 316 34.59 23.81 -34.13
N GLY A 317 34.21 24.51 -33.07
CA GLY A 317 33.10 24.14 -32.18
C GLY A 317 33.45 23.15 -31.06
N GLY A 318 34.65 22.58 -31.06
CA GLY A 318 35.16 21.73 -29.99
C GLY A 318 35.25 22.45 -28.65
N PRO A 319 35.11 21.73 -27.52
CA PRO A 319 35.07 22.35 -26.21
C PRO A 319 36.45 22.76 -25.71
N LEU A 320 36.51 23.89 -25.02
CA LEU A 320 37.57 24.23 -24.08
C LEU A 320 37.16 23.74 -22.69
N VAL A 321 37.79 22.68 -22.21
CA VAL A 321 37.41 21.98 -20.98
C VAL A 321 38.29 22.44 -19.82
N LEU A 322 37.69 22.95 -18.75
CA LEU A 322 38.34 23.17 -17.47
C LEU A 322 38.26 21.89 -16.64
N ASP A 323 39.41 21.29 -16.34
CA ASP A 323 39.55 19.93 -15.82
C ASP A 323 40.27 19.83 -14.46
N GLU A 324 41.01 20.86 -14.04
CA GLU A 324 41.76 20.82 -12.76
C GLU A 324 41.23 21.75 -11.65
N LYS A 325 40.51 22.83 -12.00
CA LYS A 325 40.09 23.86 -11.01
C LYS A 325 38.97 23.36 -10.08
N TYR A 326 38.11 22.47 -10.55
CA TYR A 326 36.93 21.99 -9.81
C TYR A 326 36.83 20.46 -9.84
N ASP A 327 36.05 19.87 -8.93
CA ASP A 327 35.80 18.42 -8.87
C ASP A 327 34.99 17.86 -10.07
N LYS A 328 34.44 18.74 -10.92
CA LYS A 328 33.66 18.39 -12.10
C LYS A 328 34.17 19.20 -13.29
N ASP A 329 34.51 18.50 -14.37
CA ASP A 329 34.92 19.13 -15.61
C ASP A 329 33.78 19.95 -16.22
N VAL A 330 34.10 21.16 -16.70
CA VAL A 330 33.13 22.09 -17.29
C VAL A 330 33.64 22.71 -18.58
N ILE A 331 32.73 23.06 -19.49
CA ILE A 331 33.07 23.76 -20.73
C ILE A 331 33.09 25.27 -20.49
N LEU A 332 34.17 25.91 -20.93
CA LEU A 332 34.38 27.36 -20.86
C LEU A 332 33.97 28.09 -22.14
N GLY A 333 34.14 27.44 -23.28
CA GLY A 333 33.93 28.03 -24.59
C GLY A 333 33.93 27.02 -25.72
N VAL A 334 33.55 27.47 -26.91
CA VAL A 334 33.62 26.70 -28.15
C VAL A 334 34.72 27.24 -29.05
N LEU A 335 35.50 26.35 -29.67
CA LEU A 335 36.61 26.75 -30.53
C LEU A 335 36.09 27.54 -31.72
N SER A 336 36.69 28.69 -31.95
CA SER A 336 36.25 29.63 -32.97
C SER A 336 37.28 29.82 -34.06
N GLY A 337 38.55 29.99 -33.69
CA GLY A 337 39.64 30.16 -34.65
C GLY A 337 41.01 30.20 -33.98
N GLY A 338 42.01 30.66 -34.74
CA GLY A 338 43.38 30.80 -34.26
C GLY A 338 44.26 31.57 -35.25
N GLY A 339 45.50 31.82 -34.88
CA GLY A 339 46.44 32.61 -35.68
C GLY A 339 47.91 32.37 -35.36
N SER A 340 48.78 32.99 -36.15
CA SER A 340 50.24 33.03 -35.96
C SER A 340 50.76 34.40 -36.39
N ILE A 341 51.85 34.85 -35.76
CA ILE A 341 52.39 36.21 -35.92
C ILE A 341 53.46 36.28 -37.01
N PHE A 342 54.08 35.16 -37.39
CA PHE A 342 55.19 35.11 -38.35
C PHE A 342 54.91 34.17 -39.53
N GLY A 343 54.12 34.64 -40.51
CA GLY A 343 54.05 34.04 -41.86
C GLY A 343 52.68 33.54 -42.29
N ALA A 344 52.57 33.18 -43.58
CA ALA A 344 51.34 32.71 -44.24
C ALA A 344 51.13 31.17 -44.15
N ALA A 345 51.89 30.48 -43.30
CA ALA A 345 51.63 29.08 -42.91
C ALA A 345 50.49 29.05 -41.89
N ALA A 346 49.78 27.93 -41.80
CA ALA A 346 48.36 27.92 -41.49
C ALA A 346 48.06 28.10 -39.99
N PHE A 347 46.78 28.29 -39.69
CA PHE A 347 46.18 28.16 -38.37
C PHE A 347 46.90 27.15 -37.46
N GLY A 348 47.36 27.59 -36.28
CA GLY A 348 47.62 26.68 -35.16
C GLY A 348 48.60 25.54 -35.41
N ASP A 349 49.40 25.53 -36.49
CA ASP A 349 50.11 24.31 -36.91
C ASP A 349 51.58 24.24 -36.48
N ALA A 350 52.05 25.28 -35.77
CA ALA A 350 53.42 25.40 -35.31
C ALA A 350 53.51 26.13 -33.97
N TYR A 351 54.61 25.91 -33.25
CA TYR A 351 54.92 26.66 -32.03
C TYR A 351 54.87 28.17 -32.26
N GLY A 352 54.33 28.90 -31.28
CA GLY A 352 54.09 30.35 -31.34
C GLY A 352 52.75 30.74 -31.95
N SER A 353 51.93 29.75 -32.32
CA SER A 353 50.54 29.98 -32.70
C SER A 353 49.63 30.09 -31.47
N TYR A 354 48.43 30.61 -31.68
CA TYR A 354 47.39 30.69 -30.67
C TYR A 354 46.04 30.24 -31.24
N SER A 355 45.17 29.76 -30.35
CA SER A 355 43.76 29.49 -30.65
C SER A 355 42.88 30.40 -29.79
N PHE A 356 41.66 30.68 -30.23
CA PHE A 356 40.69 31.45 -29.48
C PHE A 356 39.29 30.84 -29.51
N TYR A 357 38.58 31.02 -28.41
CA TYR A 357 37.29 30.39 -28.13
C TYR A 357 36.25 31.43 -27.76
N GLN A 358 35.01 31.21 -28.22
CA GLN A 358 33.86 32.01 -27.81
C GLN A 358 33.50 31.65 -26.36
N PRO A 359 33.60 32.57 -25.39
CA PRO A 359 33.33 32.26 -23.99
C PRO A 359 31.84 32.04 -23.75
N LEU A 360 31.46 30.91 -23.14
CA LEU A 360 30.05 30.63 -22.86
C LEU A 360 29.43 31.66 -21.91
N HIS A 361 30.20 32.17 -20.94
CA HIS A 361 29.76 33.21 -20.02
C HIS A 361 29.39 34.53 -20.71
N ALA A 362 29.91 34.81 -21.92
CA ALA A 362 29.57 36.03 -22.66
C ALA A 362 28.20 35.91 -23.36
N PHE A 363 27.75 34.70 -23.65
CA PHE A 363 26.53 34.42 -24.43
C PHE A 363 25.51 33.55 -23.69
N TRP A 364 25.69 33.33 -22.39
CA TRP A 364 24.94 32.35 -21.61
C TRP A 364 23.42 32.52 -21.76
N GLN A 365 22.92 33.77 -21.76
CA GLN A 365 21.50 34.07 -21.87
C GLN A 365 20.92 33.66 -23.24
N ILE A 366 21.73 33.73 -24.29
CA ILE A 366 21.34 33.35 -25.65
C ILE A 366 21.37 31.83 -25.78
N ILE A 367 22.38 31.17 -25.20
CA ILE A 367 22.46 29.71 -25.14
C ILE A 367 21.22 29.16 -24.42
N VAL A 368 20.87 29.72 -23.26
CA VAL A 368 19.68 29.33 -22.49
C VAL A 368 18.39 29.55 -23.28
N ALA A 369 18.25 30.70 -23.95
CA ALA A 369 17.04 31.04 -24.71
C ALA A 369 16.80 30.15 -25.94
N ASN A 370 17.86 29.53 -26.48
CA ASN A 370 17.79 28.71 -27.69
C ASN A 370 18.03 27.22 -27.43
N ASN A 371 18.19 26.79 -26.18
CA ASN A 371 18.26 25.37 -25.82
C ASN A 371 16.86 24.74 -25.98
N PRO A 372 16.66 23.77 -26.90
CA PRO A 372 15.37 23.14 -27.14
C PRO A 372 14.96 22.15 -26.04
N TYR A 373 15.89 21.72 -25.18
CA TYR A 373 15.63 20.73 -24.13
C TYR A 373 15.18 21.41 -22.84
N VAL A 374 14.02 20.99 -22.35
CA VAL A 374 13.32 21.61 -21.23
C VAL A 374 13.19 20.61 -20.10
N TYR A 375 13.82 20.92 -18.98
CA TYR A 375 13.52 20.27 -17.71
C TYR A 375 12.23 20.89 -17.16
N ALA A 376 11.16 20.12 -17.08
CA ALA A 376 9.85 20.59 -16.63
C ALA A 376 9.48 19.96 -15.29
N THR A 377 8.90 20.76 -14.39
CA THR A 377 8.31 20.27 -13.15
C THR A 377 6.97 20.94 -12.88
N THR A 378 6.23 20.40 -11.91
CA THR A 378 4.94 20.94 -11.50
C THR A 378 5.12 22.10 -10.53
N LYS A 379 4.18 23.05 -10.49
CA LYS A 379 4.10 24.08 -9.43
C LYS A 379 3.67 23.52 -8.05
N GLY A 380 3.54 22.20 -7.91
CA GLY A 380 3.24 21.47 -6.67
C GLY A 380 1.77 21.40 -6.26
N GLN A 381 0.86 21.90 -7.10
CA GLN A 381 -0.59 21.79 -6.90
C GLN A 381 -1.17 20.64 -7.73
N ASP A 382 -2.40 20.24 -7.43
CA ASP A 382 -3.12 19.28 -8.27
C ASP A 382 -3.54 19.95 -9.59
N GLY A 383 -3.31 19.28 -10.72
CA GLY A 383 -3.57 19.86 -12.04
C GLY A 383 -3.76 18.83 -13.15
N GLN A 384 -4.24 19.29 -14.30
CA GLN A 384 -4.24 18.49 -15.53
C GLN A 384 -2.89 18.62 -16.21
N TRP A 385 -2.41 17.53 -16.82
CA TRP A 385 -1.19 17.56 -17.62
C TRP A 385 -1.30 18.59 -18.76
N THR A 386 -2.48 18.71 -19.37
CA THR A 386 -2.74 19.62 -20.49
C THR A 386 -3.00 21.07 -20.08
N ASP A 387 -2.90 21.38 -18.78
CA ASP A 387 -3.06 22.75 -18.28
C ASP A 387 -1.70 23.49 -18.35
N PRO A 388 -1.56 24.54 -19.17
CA PRO A 388 -0.30 25.28 -19.27
C PRO A 388 0.12 25.98 -17.97
N ASP A 389 -0.81 26.23 -17.05
CA ASP A 389 -0.52 26.90 -15.78
C ASP A 389 0.06 25.95 -14.72
N HIS A 390 0.00 24.63 -14.96
CA HIS A 390 0.48 23.58 -14.03
C HIS A 390 2.02 23.46 -14.00
N TRP A 391 2.69 23.94 -15.04
CA TRP A 391 4.09 23.66 -15.31
C TRP A 391 5.00 24.86 -15.13
N ILE A 392 6.23 24.57 -14.70
CA ILE A 392 7.34 25.51 -14.63
C ILE A 392 8.61 24.82 -15.13
N GLN A 393 9.45 25.57 -15.85
CA GLN A 393 10.74 25.08 -16.30
C GLN A 393 11.73 25.09 -15.14
N ALA A 394 12.28 23.93 -14.81
CA ALA A 394 13.31 23.76 -13.80
C ALA A 394 14.69 24.21 -14.31
N MET A 395 15.64 24.28 -13.39
CA MET A 395 17.05 24.53 -13.73
C MET A 395 17.61 23.33 -14.53
N ASP A 396 18.30 23.61 -15.62
CA ASP A 396 19.07 22.58 -16.34
C ASP A 396 20.28 22.19 -15.45
N PRO A 397 20.50 20.91 -15.14
CA PRO A 397 21.58 20.46 -14.26
C PRO A 397 22.98 20.76 -14.80
N ASN A 398 23.11 21.08 -16.08
CA ASN A 398 24.38 21.41 -16.72
C ASN A 398 24.68 22.92 -16.78
N TYR A 399 23.82 23.79 -16.24
CA TYR A 399 24.12 25.22 -16.09
C TYR A 399 24.80 25.50 -14.75
N LEU A 400 26.10 25.81 -14.77
CA LEU A 400 26.89 26.05 -13.58
C LEU A 400 27.48 27.47 -13.55
N VAL A 401 27.65 28.00 -12.35
CA VAL A 401 28.42 29.21 -12.07
C VAL A 401 29.42 28.94 -10.97
N ALA A 402 30.53 29.67 -10.97
CA ALA A 402 31.47 29.68 -9.86
C ALA A 402 31.03 30.68 -8.78
N LEU A 403 31.00 30.23 -7.53
CA LEU A 403 30.79 31.09 -6.36
C LEU A 403 31.66 30.59 -5.21
N ASP A 404 32.48 31.47 -4.63
CA ASP A 404 33.37 31.17 -3.51
C ASP A 404 34.27 29.93 -3.73
N GLY A 405 34.70 29.70 -4.98
CA GLY A 405 35.56 28.57 -5.35
C GLY A 405 34.81 27.25 -5.61
N GLU A 406 33.48 27.22 -5.55
CA GLU A 406 32.67 26.04 -5.82
C GLU A 406 31.74 26.23 -7.04
N LEU A 407 31.37 25.13 -7.69
CA LEU A 407 30.39 25.12 -8.76
C LEU A 407 28.96 24.98 -8.22
N ILE A 408 28.07 25.88 -8.60
CA ILE A 408 26.66 25.89 -8.18
C ILE A 408 25.74 25.84 -9.41
N ASN A 409 24.70 25.00 -9.34
CA ASN A 409 23.69 24.91 -10.39
C ASN A 409 22.69 26.08 -10.34
N ARG A 410 22.89 27.07 -11.20
CA ARG A 410 22.07 28.28 -11.30
C ARG A 410 22.41 29.09 -12.55
N LEU A 411 21.60 30.10 -12.82
CA LEU A 411 21.94 31.17 -13.78
C LEU A 411 22.75 32.29 -13.10
N PRO A 412 23.55 33.05 -13.89
CA PRO A 412 24.20 34.26 -13.43
C PRO A 412 23.22 35.38 -13.00
N ASP A 413 23.75 36.41 -12.35
CA ASP A 413 22.98 37.57 -11.84
C ASP A 413 22.85 38.75 -12.82
N ALA A 414 23.55 38.69 -13.96
CA ALA A 414 23.53 39.68 -15.02
C ALA A 414 23.70 39.03 -16.41
N PRO A 415 23.22 39.66 -17.50
CA PRO A 415 23.44 39.16 -18.85
C PRO A 415 24.93 39.23 -19.23
N GLY A 416 25.37 38.31 -20.09
CA GLY A 416 26.72 38.31 -20.65
C GLY A 416 27.03 39.53 -21.51
N ALA A 417 28.33 39.81 -21.68
CA ALA A 417 28.84 40.94 -22.47
C ALA A 417 28.60 40.79 -23.98
N GLU A 418 28.27 39.59 -24.45
CA GLU A 418 28.05 39.25 -25.86
C GLU A 418 29.24 39.70 -26.73
N ILE A 419 29.07 40.72 -27.58
CA ILE A 419 30.12 41.24 -28.48
C ILE A 419 30.80 42.52 -27.96
N SER A 420 30.45 43.00 -26.76
CA SER A 420 31.03 44.22 -26.21
C SER A 420 32.44 44.00 -25.64
N ALA A 421 33.18 45.10 -25.43
CA ALA A 421 34.46 45.09 -24.72
C ALA A 421 34.31 45.05 -23.18
N ASP A 422 33.09 44.98 -22.67
CA ASP A 422 32.84 44.95 -21.23
C ASP A 422 33.07 43.55 -20.67
N GLY A 423 33.29 43.45 -19.35
CA GLY A 423 33.43 42.18 -18.66
C GLY A 423 34.88 41.82 -18.33
N ALA A 424 35.08 40.58 -17.90
CA ALA A 424 36.35 40.14 -17.35
C ALA A 424 37.46 40.17 -18.42
N LYS A 425 38.61 40.71 -18.04
CA LYS A 425 39.88 40.56 -18.77
C LYS A 425 40.97 40.16 -17.80
N TYR A 426 41.86 39.27 -18.23
CA TYR A 426 43.06 38.92 -17.48
C TYR A 426 44.17 38.46 -18.42
N GLY A 427 45.40 38.52 -17.92
CA GLY A 427 46.58 38.03 -18.62
C GLY A 427 47.32 39.16 -19.33
N GLU A 428 48.39 38.78 -20.01
CA GLU A 428 49.26 39.70 -20.72
C GLU A 428 49.48 39.26 -22.15
N VAL A 429 49.65 40.23 -23.05
CA VAL A 429 50.05 39.98 -24.44
C VAL A 429 51.43 40.59 -24.65
N CYS A 430 52.37 39.77 -25.06
CA CYS A 430 53.73 40.17 -25.38
C CYS A 430 53.89 40.44 -26.87
N GLY A 431 54.67 41.46 -27.20
CA GLY A 431 54.96 41.88 -28.57
C GLY A 431 56.43 42.19 -28.80
N ILE A 432 56.79 42.40 -30.07
CA ILE A 432 58.11 42.92 -30.46
C ILE A 432 57.98 44.41 -30.75
N GLU A 433 58.41 45.26 -29.82
CA GLU A 433 58.55 46.69 -30.09
C GLU A 433 59.78 46.89 -30.98
N LEU A 434 59.55 47.25 -32.25
CA LEU A 434 60.60 47.54 -33.23
C LEU A 434 61.29 48.89 -32.94
N VAL A 435 61.97 48.99 -31.80
CA VAL A 435 62.76 50.18 -31.43
C VAL A 435 64.16 50.06 -32.05
N PHE A 436 64.45 50.79 -33.13
CA PHE A 436 65.82 50.83 -33.65
C PHE A 436 66.80 51.44 -32.62
N PRO A 437 67.98 50.84 -32.36
CA PRO A 437 68.64 49.76 -33.11
C PRO A 437 68.50 48.34 -32.50
N PHE A 438 67.63 48.10 -31.51
CA PHE A 438 67.43 46.79 -30.89
C PHE A 438 65.95 46.49 -30.62
N PRO A 439 65.37 45.39 -31.12
CA PRO A 439 64.01 45.01 -30.76
C PRO A 439 63.92 44.85 -29.24
N LYS A 440 62.95 45.51 -28.61
CA LYS A 440 62.59 45.28 -27.21
C LYS A 440 61.34 44.41 -27.19
N ALA A 441 61.40 43.28 -26.49
CA ALA A 441 60.22 42.55 -26.10
C ALA A 441 59.58 43.26 -24.89
N GLY A 442 58.27 43.48 -24.95
CA GLY A 442 57.47 44.03 -23.86
C GLY A 442 56.10 43.37 -23.82
N CYS A 443 55.52 43.27 -22.64
CA CYS A 443 54.19 42.70 -22.44
C CYS A 443 53.24 43.77 -21.92
N THR A 444 52.03 43.77 -22.45
CA THR A 444 50.92 44.63 -22.02
C THR A 444 49.96 43.79 -21.21
N GLU A 445 49.75 44.17 -19.96
CA GLU A 445 48.81 43.51 -19.04
C GLU A 445 47.39 44.07 -19.26
N PHE A 446 46.40 43.18 -19.28
CA PHE A 446 44.99 43.51 -19.40
C PHE A 446 44.26 42.99 -18.17
N GLU A 447 43.58 43.88 -17.46
CA GLU A 447 42.81 43.54 -16.27
C GLU A 447 41.49 44.33 -16.31
N GLN A 448 40.38 43.61 -16.18
CA GLN A 448 39.05 44.22 -16.09
C GLN A 448 38.13 43.31 -15.28
N ASP A 449 37.30 43.91 -14.42
CA ASP A 449 36.37 43.19 -13.56
C ASP A 449 35.25 42.50 -14.37
N ALA A 450 34.84 41.33 -13.91
CA ALA A 450 33.68 40.62 -14.44
C ALA A 450 32.38 41.44 -14.22
N ILE A 451 31.54 41.53 -15.26
CA ILE A 451 30.18 42.09 -15.15
C ILE A 451 29.12 41.02 -14.83
N VAL A 452 29.45 39.74 -15.06
CA VAL A 452 28.59 38.59 -14.81
C VAL A 452 29.08 37.89 -13.54
N GLY A 453 28.19 37.75 -12.55
CA GLY A 453 28.50 37.13 -11.28
C GLY A 453 27.47 36.10 -10.83
N ALA A 454 27.66 35.64 -9.59
CA ALA A 454 26.81 34.66 -8.93
C ALA A 454 26.37 35.12 -7.53
N THR A 455 26.43 36.40 -7.20
CA THR A 455 26.12 36.88 -5.83
C THR A 455 24.73 37.50 -5.73
N GLY A 456 24.21 38.04 -6.84
CA GLY A 456 22.89 38.65 -6.94
C GLY A 456 21.74 37.68 -7.24
N PRO A 457 20.51 38.21 -7.40
CA PRO A 457 19.36 37.42 -7.86
C PRO A 457 19.58 36.91 -9.29
N GLN A 458 19.11 35.70 -9.60
CA GLN A 458 19.28 35.09 -10.93
C GLN A 458 18.60 35.93 -12.01
N PHE A 459 19.29 36.14 -13.12
CA PHE A 459 18.75 36.81 -14.28
C PHE A 459 17.74 35.90 -15.00
N PHE A 460 16.55 36.43 -15.28
CA PHE A 460 15.48 35.68 -15.93
C PHE A 460 15.63 35.72 -17.45
N VAL A 461 15.59 34.55 -18.08
CA VAL A 461 15.62 34.39 -19.54
C VAL A 461 14.33 33.73 -19.98
N GLU A 462 13.60 34.37 -20.90
CA GLU A 462 12.40 33.77 -21.51
C GLU A 462 12.78 32.49 -22.27
N GLY A 463 12.05 31.40 -22.01
CA GLY A 463 12.40 30.07 -22.54
C GLY A 463 13.44 29.31 -21.70
N GLY A 464 13.99 29.95 -20.65
CA GLY A 464 14.88 29.34 -19.67
C GLY A 464 14.19 28.94 -18.35
N PRO A 465 14.99 28.52 -17.34
CA PRO A 465 14.52 28.24 -15.99
C PRO A 465 13.59 29.32 -15.43
N GLY A 466 12.47 28.90 -14.83
CA GLY A 466 11.41 29.78 -14.32
C GLY A 466 10.35 30.16 -15.34
N THR A 467 10.50 29.80 -16.62
CA THR A 467 9.45 29.99 -17.63
C THR A 467 8.20 29.17 -17.28
N GLU A 468 7.01 29.74 -17.52
CA GLU A 468 5.69 29.11 -17.28
C GLU A 468 4.84 29.14 -18.56
N ASN A 469 3.56 28.75 -18.47
CA ASN A 469 2.58 28.80 -19.56
C ASN A 469 2.90 27.88 -20.75
N PHE A 470 3.29 26.64 -20.46
CA PHE A 470 3.57 25.62 -21.46
C PHE A 470 3.04 24.26 -21.01
N VAL A 471 2.84 23.35 -21.96
CA VAL A 471 2.46 21.96 -21.69
C VAL A 471 3.62 21.06 -22.15
N PRO A 472 4.19 20.22 -21.28
CA PRO A 472 5.17 19.22 -21.68
C PRO A 472 4.57 18.25 -22.69
N ASN A 473 4.98 18.42 -23.94
CA ASN A 473 4.69 17.54 -25.06
C ASN A 473 5.68 17.87 -26.17
N ASN A 474 6.50 16.90 -26.58
CA ASN A 474 7.57 17.08 -27.55
C ASN A 474 7.05 17.74 -28.83
N ILE A 475 7.80 18.73 -29.30
CA ILE A 475 7.57 19.46 -30.55
C ILE A 475 8.77 19.18 -31.44
N THR A 476 8.54 18.44 -32.53
CA THR A 476 9.54 18.24 -33.58
C THR A 476 9.71 19.52 -34.39
N ALA A 477 10.95 19.86 -34.73
CA ALA A 477 11.24 21.03 -35.54
C ALA A 477 10.60 20.99 -36.93
N ASN A 478 10.17 22.14 -37.43
CA ASN A 478 9.97 22.37 -38.85
C ASN A 478 10.57 23.71 -39.25
N PRO A 479 11.88 23.75 -39.55
CA PRO A 479 12.60 24.98 -39.87
C PRO A 479 12.00 25.73 -41.08
N GLN A 480 11.49 25.00 -42.09
CA GLN A 480 10.84 25.58 -43.27
C GLN A 480 9.53 26.31 -42.95
N GLN A 481 8.86 25.95 -41.85
CA GLN A 481 7.64 26.59 -41.37
C GLN A 481 7.88 27.49 -40.14
N GLY A 482 9.14 27.62 -39.69
CA GLY A 482 9.49 28.37 -38.48
C GLY A 482 9.03 27.72 -37.17
N ILE A 483 8.70 26.43 -37.17
CA ILE A 483 8.37 25.69 -35.95
C ILE A 483 9.68 25.29 -35.27
N ARG A 484 9.91 25.82 -34.07
CA ARG A 484 11.09 25.48 -33.26
C ARG A 484 10.89 24.18 -32.49
N PRO A 485 11.93 23.35 -32.32
CA PRO A 485 11.83 22.15 -31.51
C PRO A 485 11.69 22.46 -30.02
N ARG A 486 11.04 21.58 -29.29
CA ARG A 486 10.99 21.62 -27.82
C ARG A 486 10.81 20.22 -27.27
N TYR A 487 11.75 19.75 -26.46
CA TYR A 487 11.78 18.39 -25.91
C TYR A 487 11.75 18.42 -24.39
N PHE A 488 11.04 17.50 -23.75
CA PHE A 488 10.75 17.60 -22.32
C PHE A 488 11.30 16.44 -21.51
N ASP A 489 12.06 16.77 -20.47
CA ASP A 489 12.37 15.90 -19.33
C ASP A 489 11.47 16.31 -18.16
N VAL A 490 10.53 15.44 -17.80
CA VAL A 490 9.48 15.77 -16.83
C VAL A 490 9.78 15.14 -15.49
N THR A 491 9.92 15.95 -14.45
CA THR A 491 10.03 15.50 -13.06
C THR A 491 8.81 15.93 -12.24
N LEU A 492 8.04 14.96 -11.74
CA LEU A 492 6.92 15.20 -10.84
C LEU A 492 7.37 14.96 -9.40
N SER A 493 7.33 15.99 -8.56
CA SER A 493 7.84 15.94 -7.19
C SER A 493 6.77 16.08 -6.10
N SER A 494 5.63 16.71 -6.42
CA SER A 494 4.50 16.86 -5.51
C SER A 494 3.20 17.11 -6.27
N GLY A 495 2.07 17.03 -5.55
CA GLY A 495 0.74 17.21 -6.13
C GLY A 495 0.31 16.06 -7.04
N LYS A 496 -0.94 16.11 -7.49
CA LYS A 496 -1.52 15.17 -8.44
C LYS A 496 -1.54 15.75 -9.85
N THR A 497 -0.83 15.11 -10.77
CA THR A 497 -0.93 15.38 -12.22
C THR A 497 -1.84 14.36 -12.87
N THR A 498 -2.98 14.82 -13.41
CA THR A 498 -3.93 13.96 -14.13
C THR A 498 -3.75 14.10 -15.63
N LEU A 499 -3.59 13.00 -16.35
CA LEU A 499 -3.59 12.99 -17.81
C LEU A 499 -4.90 12.36 -18.31
N SER A 500 -5.69 13.12 -19.06
CA SER A 500 -6.99 12.66 -19.57
C SER A 500 -7.27 13.17 -20.99
N GLY A 501 -7.70 12.27 -21.88
CA GLY A 501 -8.15 12.61 -23.24
C GLY A 501 -7.06 13.14 -24.18
N ALA A 502 -5.79 12.87 -23.88
CA ALA A 502 -4.65 13.34 -24.68
C ALA A 502 -3.56 12.28 -24.79
N ASP A 503 -2.83 12.33 -25.90
CA ASP A 503 -1.63 11.54 -26.16
C ASP A 503 -0.43 12.47 -26.09
N ILE A 504 0.48 12.19 -25.16
CA ILE A 504 1.65 13.02 -24.86
C ILE A 504 2.91 12.22 -25.15
N GLU A 505 3.86 12.82 -25.86
CA GLU A 505 5.22 12.31 -25.98
C GLU A 505 6.18 13.23 -25.22
N ILE A 506 7.09 12.66 -24.45
CA ILE A 506 8.18 13.35 -23.76
C ILE A 506 9.47 12.53 -23.88
N ASP A 507 10.62 13.15 -23.65
CA ASP A 507 11.90 12.45 -23.72
C ASP A 507 12.12 11.59 -22.48
N ARG A 508 11.84 12.09 -21.27
CA ARG A 508 12.04 11.33 -20.02
C ARG A 508 10.98 11.67 -18.98
N LEU A 509 10.65 10.68 -18.13
CA LEU A 509 9.72 10.84 -17.02
C LEU A 509 10.34 10.37 -15.70
N THR A 510 10.37 11.27 -14.71
CA THR A 510 10.80 10.97 -13.34
C THR A 510 9.70 11.32 -12.34
N LEU A 511 9.41 10.42 -11.40
CA LEU A 511 8.61 10.68 -10.20
C LEU A 511 9.53 10.61 -8.98
N ASP A 512 9.75 11.76 -8.33
CA ASP A 512 10.63 11.88 -7.17
C ASP A 512 10.00 12.74 -6.07
N GLY A 513 9.32 12.09 -5.13
CA GLY A 513 8.60 12.72 -4.02
C GLY A 513 7.19 12.14 -3.84
N PRO A 514 6.31 12.77 -3.04
CA PRO A 514 4.94 12.32 -2.84
C PRO A 514 3.99 12.62 -4.02
N ALA A 515 4.52 12.78 -5.23
CA ALA A 515 3.73 13.08 -6.43
C ALA A 515 2.77 11.94 -6.80
N ILE A 516 1.64 12.29 -7.42
CA ILE A 516 0.70 11.34 -8.00
C ILE A 516 0.58 11.60 -9.51
N LEU A 517 0.86 10.59 -10.33
CA LEU A 517 0.56 10.59 -11.75
C LEU A 517 -0.69 9.72 -12.01
N ASP A 518 -1.74 10.30 -12.57
CA ASP A 518 -3.02 9.60 -12.82
C ASP A 518 -3.38 9.63 -14.32
N ILE A 519 -3.02 8.56 -15.03
CA ILE A 519 -3.25 8.39 -16.47
C ILE A 519 -4.60 7.70 -16.68
N LYS A 520 -5.58 8.42 -17.23
CA LYS A 520 -6.94 7.92 -17.47
C LYS A 520 -7.01 7.01 -18.70
N ARG A 521 -8.07 6.17 -18.74
CA ARG A 521 -8.31 5.12 -19.76
C ARG A 521 -8.18 5.56 -21.23
N GLN A 522 -8.48 6.81 -21.55
CA GLN A 522 -8.40 7.36 -22.91
C GLN A 522 -7.22 8.33 -23.07
N ALA A 523 -6.11 8.05 -22.40
CA ALA A 523 -4.92 8.87 -22.48
C ALA A 523 -3.68 7.99 -22.58
N ALA A 524 -2.68 8.50 -23.30
CA ALA A 524 -1.40 7.84 -23.48
C ALA A 524 -0.25 8.79 -23.11
N LEU A 525 0.71 8.31 -22.32
CA LEU A 525 1.97 8.99 -22.08
C LEU A 525 3.11 8.13 -22.62
N ARG A 526 3.87 8.65 -23.56
CA ARG A 526 5.05 8.00 -24.12
C ARG A 526 6.30 8.74 -23.69
N SER A 527 7.07 8.13 -22.80
CA SER A 527 8.47 8.49 -22.55
C SER A 527 9.33 7.81 -23.62
N LEU A 528 10.16 8.57 -24.35
CA LEU A 528 11.09 7.99 -25.33
C LEU A 528 12.28 7.30 -24.65
N GLY A 529 12.70 7.81 -23.49
CA GLY A 529 13.69 7.21 -22.60
C GLY A 529 13.01 6.53 -21.43
N ASP A 530 13.58 6.72 -20.24
CA ASP A 530 13.17 5.97 -19.06
C ASP A 530 11.91 6.55 -18.42
N PHE A 531 11.18 5.68 -17.73
CA PHE A 531 10.25 6.03 -16.67
C PHE A 531 10.88 5.61 -15.34
N THR A 532 11.24 6.59 -14.51
CA THR A 532 11.89 6.36 -13.20
C THR A 532 10.97 6.82 -12.07
N GLN A 533 10.48 5.90 -11.25
CA GLN A 533 9.74 6.21 -10.03
C GLN A 533 10.60 5.92 -8.79
N ILE A 534 11.15 6.98 -8.20
CA ILE A 534 11.89 6.90 -6.94
C ILE A 534 10.90 6.72 -5.78
N ALA A 535 9.83 7.52 -5.77
CA ALA A 535 8.74 7.49 -4.80
C ALA A 535 7.42 7.96 -5.44
N GLY A 536 6.35 8.04 -4.66
CA GLY A 536 5.05 8.55 -5.11
C GLY A 536 4.10 7.46 -5.61
N TRP A 537 3.10 7.85 -6.39
CA TRP A 537 2.05 6.95 -6.88
C TRP A 537 1.75 7.20 -8.36
N THR A 538 1.91 6.17 -9.20
CA THR A 538 1.45 6.17 -10.59
C THR A 538 0.21 5.29 -10.75
N ASN A 539 -0.94 5.86 -11.13
CA ASN A 539 -2.13 5.14 -11.56
C ASN A 539 -2.21 5.10 -13.09
N ILE A 540 -2.25 3.89 -13.66
CA ILE A 540 -2.25 3.63 -15.10
C ILE A 540 -3.56 2.95 -15.47
N ASP A 541 -4.59 3.71 -15.80
CA ASP A 541 -5.82 3.18 -16.41
C ASP A 541 -5.79 3.23 -17.94
N GLY A 542 -4.97 4.12 -18.50
CA GLY A 542 -4.71 4.26 -19.94
C GLY A 542 -3.44 3.52 -20.36
N PHE A 543 -2.56 4.24 -21.06
CA PHE A 543 -1.32 3.70 -21.60
C PHE A 543 -0.12 4.51 -21.14
N LEU A 544 0.91 3.84 -20.62
CA LEU A 544 2.22 4.41 -20.36
C LEU A 544 3.26 3.57 -21.12
N SER A 545 4.14 4.20 -21.89
CA SER A 545 5.28 3.51 -22.50
C SER A 545 6.61 4.19 -22.19
N ALA A 546 7.65 3.41 -22.00
CA ALA A 546 9.02 3.85 -21.78
C ALA A 546 10.03 2.85 -22.39
N ASN A 547 11.28 3.30 -22.61
CA ASN A 547 12.37 2.43 -23.03
C ASN A 547 12.83 1.49 -21.90
N GLU A 548 12.80 1.98 -20.67
CA GLU A 548 12.93 1.21 -19.44
C GLU A 548 11.96 1.78 -18.39
N ALA A 549 11.39 0.91 -17.56
CA ALA A 549 10.54 1.34 -16.44
C ALA A 549 11.14 0.85 -15.13
N PHE A 550 11.53 1.77 -14.26
CA PHE A 550 12.18 1.46 -12.98
C PHE A 550 11.37 2.06 -11.83
N GLN A 551 11.05 1.24 -10.84
CA GLN A 551 10.38 1.62 -9.61
C GLN A 551 11.26 1.26 -8.41
N LEU A 552 11.85 2.28 -7.78
CA LEU A 552 12.58 2.07 -6.52
C LEU A 552 11.61 1.84 -5.37
N THR A 553 10.68 2.76 -5.14
CA THR A 553 9.64 2.67 -4.10
C THR A 553 8.28 3.22 -4.60
N GLY A 554 7.31 3.36 -3.70
CA GLY A 554 5.99 3.92 -4.00
C GLY A 554 5.02 2.89 -4.55
N LEU A 555 3.96 3.38 -5.21
CA LEU A 555 2.83 2.57 -5.65
C LEU A 555 2.61 2.70 -7.16
N ILE A 556 2.39 1.58 -7.86
CA ILE A 556 1.87 1.54 -9.23
C ILE A 556 0.54 0.80 -9.22
N THR A 557 -0.52 1.45 -9.73
CA THR A 557 -1.87 0.88 -9.78
C THR A 557 -2.51 1.01 -11.15
N GLY A 558 -3.74 0.49 -11.29
CA GLY A 558 -4.63 0.80 -12.40
C GLY A 558 -5.03 -0.41 -13.21
N THR A 559 -5.78 -0.16 -14.29
CA THR A 559 -6.36 -1.20 -15.16
C THR A 559 -5.83 -1.19 -16.61
N GLY A 560 -4.81 -0.38 -16.85
CA GLY A 560 -4.25 -0.08 -18.16
C GLY A 560 -3.01 -0.91 -18.50
N THR A 561 -2.14 -0.33 -19.32
CA THR A 561 -0.90 -0.97 -19.79
C THR A 561 0.32 -0.08 -19.56
N LEU A 562 1.34 -0.65 -18.93
CA LEU A 562 2.71 -0.14 -18.95
C LEU A 562 3.53 -0.95 -19.96
N ARG A 563 3.97 -0.33 -21.06
CA ARG A 563 4.85 -0.94 -22.05
C ARG A 563 6.30 -0.52 -21.82
N ALA A 564 7.15 -1.48 -21.52
CA ALA A 564 8.60 -1.30 -21.46
C ALA A 564 9.27 -2.66 -21.66
N PRO A 565 10.37 -2.77 -22.44
CA PRO A 565 11.18 -3.99 -22.53
C PRO A 565 11.45 -4.64 -21.17
N PHE A 566 11.77 -3.82 -20.17
CA PHE A 566 11.94 -4.21 -18.78
C PHE A 566 11.22 -3.24 -17.85
N PHE A 567 10.39 -3.81 -16.96
CA PHE A 567 9.87 -3.16 -15.77
C PHE A 567 10.53 -3.77 -14.54
N THR A 568 11.28 -2.97 -13.77
CA THR A 568 11.97 -3.42 -12.56
C THR A 568 11.42 -2.72 -11.34
N SER A 569 10.89 -3.47 -10.39
CA SER A 569 10.43 -2.98 -9.08
C SER A 569 11.34 -3.48 -7.97
N VAL A 570 11.99 -2.57 -7.24
CA VAL A 570 12.99 -2.91 -6.21
C VAL A 570 12.35 -3.05 -4.83
N ALA A 571 11.69 -1.99 -4.37
CA ALA A 571 10.95 -1.92 -3.11
C ALA A 571 9.59 -1.23 -3.29
N GLY A 572 9.05 -1.31 -4.51
CA GLY A 572 7.76 -0.78 -4.88
C GLY A 572 6.60 -1.74 -4.63
N VAL A 573 5.40 -1.18 -4.56
CA VAL A 573 4.16 -1.95 -4.55
C VAL A 573 3.49 -1.82 -5.91
N VAL A 574 3.09 -2.95 -6.48
CA VAL A 574 2.24 -3.01 -7.68
C VAL A 574 0.88 -3.56 -7.27
N ALA A 575 -0.18 -2.81 -7.53
CA ALA A 575 -1.55 -3.14 -7.14
C ALA A 575 -2.49 -2.98 -8.34
N PRO A 576 -2.66 -4.04 -9.17
CA PRO A 576 -3.64 -4.02 -10.27
C PRO A 576 -5.01 -3.60 -9.76
N GLY A 577 -5.80 -2.87 -10.57
CA GLY A 577 -7.13 -2.38 -10.16
C GLY A 577 -7.14 -1.20 -9.17
N GLY A 578 -6.10 -1.04 -8.37
CA GLY A 578 -6.00 -0.01 -7.34
C GLY A 578 -6.68 -0.40 -6.03
N ALA A 579 -6.74 0.52 -5.06
CA ALA A 579 -7.29 0.20 -3.74
C ALA A 579 -8.79 -0.17 -3.80
N ASP A 580 -9.09 -1.41 -3.37
CA ASP A 580 -10.43 -2.00 -3.19
C ASP A 580 -11.22 -2.31 -4.48
N GLN A 581 -10.56 -2.29 -5.65
CA GLN A 581 -11.19 -2.60 -6.94
C GLN A 581 -10.47 -3.73 -7.64
N ILE A 582 -11.24 -4.75 -8.05
CA ILE A 582 -10.69 -5.86 -8.85
C ILE A 582 -10.41 -5.38 -10.27
N GLY A 583 -9.16 -5.51 -10.72
CA GLY A 583 -8.71 -5.11 -12.05
C GLY A 583 -7.53 -5.91 -12.59
N THR A 584 -7.16 -5.60 -13.83
CA THR A 584 -5.97 -6.18 -14.48
C THR A 584 -5.05 -5.07 -14.93
N LEU A 585 -3.82 -5.08 -14.44
CA LEU A 585 -2.75 -4.20 -14.91
C LEU A 585 -1.84 -5.01 -15.83
N THR A 586 -1.57 -4.47 -17.02
CA THR A 586 -0.72 -5.14 -18.01
C THR A 586 0.68 -4.53 -18.02
N ILE A 587 1.70 -5.37 -17.89
CA ILE A 587 3.08 -5.04 -18.21
C ILE A 587 3.39 -5.65 -19.57
N ASP A 588 3.51 -4.81 -20.58
CA ASP A 588 3.88 -5.23 -21.93
C ASP A 588 5.41 -5.22 -22.08
N GLY A 589 6.02 -6.33 -21.67
CA GLY A 589 7.46 -6.61 -21.64
C GLY A 589 7.82 -7.53 -20.47
N ASN A 590 9.09 -7.54 -20.04
CA ASN A 590 9.53 -8.32 -18.88
C ASN A 590 9.23 -7.55 -17.58
N ALA A 591 8.88 -8.27 -16.51
CA ALA A 591 8.63 -7.71 -15.19
C ALA A 591 9.54 -8.38 -14.16
N ILE A 592 10.33 -7.59 -13.42
CA ILE A 592 11.30 -8.04 -12.44
C ILE A 592 10.92 -7.45 -11.09
N PHE A 593 10.65 -8.31 -10.11
CA PHE A 593 10.31 -7.93 -8.75
C PHE A 593 11.43 -8.39 -7.81
N ALA A 594 12.17 -7.44 -7.25
CA ALA A 594 13.20 -7.74 -6.27
C ALA A 594 12.62 -8.10 -4.89
N SER A 595 13.50 -8.47 -3.96
CA SER A 595 13.14 -8.93 -2.61
C SER A 595 12.35 -7.92 -1.76
N GLY A 596 12.52 -6.62 -2.05
CA GLY A 596 11.80 -5.54 -1.39
C GLY A 596 10.42 -5.26 -2.00
N ALA A 597 10.14 -5.77 -3.20
CA ALA A 597 8.92 -5.46 -3.94
C ALA A 597 7.73 -6.27 -3.44
N ALA A 598 6.53 -5.76 -3.69
CA ALA A 598 5.29 -6.45 -3.36
C ALA A 598 4.25 -6.37 -4.47
N LEU A 599 3.59 -7.49 -4.74
CA LEU A 599 2.34 -7.54 -5.49
C LEU A 599 1.17 -7.52 -4.52
N PHE A 600 0.23 -6.59 -4.70
CA PHE A 600 -0.96 -6.46 -3.90
C PHE A 600 -2.18 -6.91 -4.70
N ILE A 601 -2.98 -7.82 -4.14
CA ILE A 601 -4.12 -8.45 -4.79
C ILE A 601 -5.37 -8.25 -3.93
N ASP A 602 -6.30 -7.45 -4.43
CA ASP A 602 -7.67 -7.39 -3.92
C ASP A 602 -8.48 -8.56 -4.48
N ALA A 603 -9.06 -9.35 -3.58
CA ALA A 603 -9.87 -10.51 -3.91
C ALA A 603 -11.26 -10.43 -3.27
N GLY A 604 -12.27 -10.78 -4.06
CA GLY A 604 -13.66 -10.87 -3.67
C GLY A 604 -14.30 -12.14 -4.23
N ARG A 605 -15.60 -12.32 -3.97
CA ARG A 605 -16.31 -13.49 -4.49
C ARG A 605 -16.39 -13.53 -6.02
N ALA A 606 -16.39 -12.36 -6.64
CA ALA A 606 -16.55 -12.19 -8.09
C ALA A 606 -15.23 -12.37 -8.87
N GLY A 607 -14.08 -12.33 -8.20
CA GLY A 607 -12.77 -12.37 -8.84
C GLY A 607 -11.67 -11.82 -7.94
N ALA A 608 -10.46 -11.72 -8.48
CA ALA A 608 -9.32 -11.09 -7.84
C ALA A 608 -8.53 -10.29 -8.85
N ASP A 609 -7.69 -9.38 -8.36
CA ASP A 609 -6.72 -8.67 -9.17
C ASP A 609 -5.81 -9.61 -9.95
N LYS A 610 -5.35 -9.11 -11.10
CA LYS A 610 -4.43 -9.83 -11.96
C LYS A 610 -3.32 -8.93 -12.49
N LEU A 611 -2.07 -9.35 -12.30
CA LEU A 611 -0.93 -8.83 -13.05
C LEU A 611 -0.77 -9.62 -14.36
N SER A 612 -0.85 -8.95 -15.50
CA SER A 612 -0.66 -9.60 -16.80
C SER A 612 0.64 -9.15 -17.42
N VAL A 613 1.57 -10.07 -17.67
CA VAL A 613 2.90 -9.80 -18.23
C VAL A 613 3.00 -10.47 -19.61
N THR A 614 3.47 -9.74 -20.63
CA THR A 614 3.64 -10.32 -21.98
C THR A 614 5.00 -10.99 -22.15
N GLY A 615 6.03 -10.54 -21.45
CA GLY A 615 7.34 -11.19 -21.34
C GLY A 615 7.44 -12.12 -20.13
N THR A 616 8.64 -12.24 -19.57
CA THR A 616 8.92 -13.05 -18.38
C THR A 616 8.57 -12.28 -17.10
N LEU A 617 7.96 -12.95 -16.12
CA LEU A 617 7.79 -12.44 -14.76
C LEU A 617 8.82 -13.11 -13.83
N SER A 618 9.77 -12.33 -13.34
CA SER A 618 10.79 -12.76 -12.40
C SER A 618 10.49 -12.25 -10.98
N LEU A 619 10.40 -13.16 -10.01
CA LEU A 619 10.02 -12.89 -8.62
C LEU A 619 11.17 -13.03 -7.60
N SER A 620 12.35 -13.42 -8.07
CA SER A 620 13.57 -13.57 -7.28
C SER A 620 14.78 -13.15 -8.13
N ASP A 621 15.95 -13.02 -7.52
CA ASP A 621 17.18 -12.71 -8.28
C ASP A 621 17.38 -13.81 -9.35
N PRO A 622 17.48 -13.46 -10.65
CA PRO A 622 17.71 -14.45 -11.70
C PRO A 622 19.02 -15.22 -11.52
N ASN A 623 19.97 -14.69 -10.75
CA ASN A 623 21.24 -15.35 -10.39
C ASN A 623 21.18 -16.08 -9.03
N ASP A 624 20.15 -15.86 -8.22
CA ASP A 624 19.91 -16.55 -6.95
C ASP A 624 18.41 -16.81 -6.75
N ILE A 625 17.92 -17.81 -7.50
CA ILE A 625 16.51 -18.23 -7.47
C ILE A 625 16.09 -18.72 -6.06
N ALA A 626 17.06 -19.09 -5.21
CA ALA A 626 16.86 -19.50 -3.82
C ALA A 626 16.90 -18.33 -2.81
N GLY A 627 17.26 -17.12 -3.26
CA GLY A 627 17.28 -15.90 -2.45
C GLY A 627 15.88 -15.44 -2.02
N THR A 628 15.82 -14.44 -1.14
CA THR A 628 14.54 -13.84 -0.72
C THR A 628 13.86 -13.19 -1.92
N GLY A 629 12.81 -13.80 -2.46
CA GLY A 629 11.96 -13.22 -3.52
C GLY A 629 10.98 -12.15 -3.02
N ALA A 630 10.20 -11.60 -3.94
CA ALA A 630 9.18 -10.57 -3.68
C ALA A 630 8.07 -11.05 -2.73
N SER A 631 7.31 -10.11 -2.18
CA SER A 631 6.15 -10.39 -1.34
C SER A 631 4.84 -10.37 -2.12
N LEU A 632 3.87 -11.17 -1.69
CA LEU A 632 2.49 -11.14 -2.16
C LEU A 632 1.57 -10.77 -1.00
N VAL A 633 0.65 -9.85 -1.22
CA VAL A 633 -0.30 -9.39 -0.20
C VAL A 633 -1.72 -9.54 -0.72
N PHE A 634 -2.57 -10.23 0.02
CA PHE A 634 -4.01 -10.32 -0.26
C PHE A 634 -4.81 -9.40 0.64
N ASN A 635 -5.76 -8.70 0.03
CA ASN A 635 -6.75 -7.90 0.73
C ASN A 635 -8.16 -8.22 0.21
N LYS A 636 -9.17 -7.92 1.03
CA LYS A 636 -10.57 -8.12 0.65
C LYS A 636 -11.03 -6.95 -0.21
N ALA A 637 -11.38 -7.24 -1.46
CA ALA A 637 -12.02 -6.28 -2.36
C ALA A 637 -13.39 -5.81 -1.84
N LYS A 638 -13.86 -4.66 -2.33
CA LYS A 638 -15.22 -4.19 -2.02
C LYS A 638 -16.28 -5.20 -2.47
N GLY A 639 -17.21 -5.51 -1.58
CA GLY A 639 -18.36 -6.39 -1.86
C GLY A 639 -18.28 -7.73 -1.13
N ALA A 640 -18.82 -8.77 -1.78
CA ALA A 640 -18.92 -10.10 -1.19
C ALA A 640 -17.52 -10.69 -0.95
N ALA A 641 -17.25 -11.09 0.29
CA ALA A 641 -15.99 -11.69 0.67
C ALA A 641 -15.68 -12.97 -0.13
N PRO A 642 -14.39 -13.23 -0.40
CA PRO A 642 -13.96 -14.48 -0.99
C PRO A 642 -14.22 -15.66 -0.04
N ARG A 643 -14.12 -16.88 -0.58
CA ARG A 643 -14.52 -18.13 0.09
C ARG A 643 -13.44 -19.19 0.00
N HIS A 644 -13.50 -20.14 0.94
CA HIS A 644 -12.72 -21.36 0.87
C HIS A 644 -13.02 -22.12 -0.45
N GLY A 645 -11.97 -22.67 -1.06
CA GLY A 645 -12.04 -23.40 -2.32
C GLY A 645 -12.11 -22.51 -3.57
N GLN A 646 -12.16 -21.18 -3.43
CA GLN A 646 -12.08 -20.29 -4.59
C GLN A 646 -10.64 -20.21 -5.10
N SER A 647 -10.48 -20.31 -6.42
CA SER A 647 -9.18 -20.18 -7.09
C SER A 647 -9.18 -18.99 -8.03
N PHE A 648 -8.08 -18.23 -8.05
CA PHE A 648 -7.89 -17.06 -8.91
C PHE A 648 -6.54 -17.12 -9.61
N THR A 649 -6.47 -16.71 -10.87
CA THR A 649 -5.19 -16.44 -11.54
C THR A 649 -4.76 -15.01 -11.22
N ILE A 650 -3.79 -14.86 -10.32
CA ILE A 650 -3.34 -13.55 -9.80
C ILE A 650 -2.20 -12.95 -10.63
N ALA A 651 -1.49 -13.79 -11.39
CA ALA A 651 -0.48 -13.34 -12.33
C ALA A 651 -0.44 -14.28 -13.55
N SER A 652 -0.18 -13.73 -14.72
CA SER A 652 0.16 -14.50 -15.92
C SER A 652 1.33 -13.87 -16.65
N ALA A 653 2.23 -14.67 -17.22
CA ALA A 653 3.40 -14.22 -17.96
C ALA A 653 3.61 -15.08 -19.21
N ALA A 654 3.41 -14.51 -20.41
CA ALA A 654 3.50 -15.28 -21.65
C ALA A 654 4.95 -15.69 -22.00
N GLY A 655 5.96 -14.95 -21.53
CA GLY A 655 7.37 -15.34 -21.60
C GLY A 655 7.82 -16.33 -20.52
N GLY A 656 6.94 -16.65 -19.56
CA GLY A 656 7.20 -17.59 -18.49
C GLY A 656 7.36 -16.94 -17.11
N ILE A 657 7.38 -17.78 -16.06
CA ILE A 657 7.55 -17.35 -14.67
C ILE A 657 8.84 -17.90 -14.10
N GLU A 658 9.65 -17.03 -13.51
CA GLU A 658 10.91 -17.35 -12.84
C GLU A 658 10.83 -17.02 -11.35
N GLY A 659 11.23 -17.99 -10.51
CA GLY A 659 11.17 -17.83 -9.06
C GLY A 659 9.77 -18.01 -8.45
N GLN A 660 9.65 -17.67 -7.17
CA GLN A 660 8.41 -17.73 -6.40
C GLN A 660 8.36 -16.56 -5.41
N PHE A 661 7.15 -16.16 -4.99
CA PHE A 661 7.00 -15.22 -3.89
C PHE A 661 7.57 -15.81 -2.60
N ALA A 662 8.43 -15.07 -1.90
CA ALA A 662 9.05 -15.55 -0.66
C ALA A 662 8.14 -15.41 0.56
N LYS A 663 7.26 -14.40 0.55
CA LYS A 663 6.31 -14.14 1.64
C LYS A 663 4.93 -13.91 1.06
N VAL A 664 3.94 -14.57 1.66
CA VAL A 664 2.53 -14.39 1.31
C VAL A 664 1.78 -13.92 2.54
N TYR A 665 1.32 -12.68 2.50
CA TYR A 665 0.47 -12.07 3.52
C TYR A 665 -0.99 -12.26 3.12
N SER A 666 -1.77 -12.84 4.02
CA SER A 666 -3.17 -13.19 3.76
C SER A 666 -4.16 -12.18 4.32
N PHE A 667 -5.43 -12.38 3.97
CA PHE A 667 -6.57 -11.76 4.63
C PHE A 667 -6.52 -11.92 6.16
N GLN A 668 -7.24 -11.03 6.83
CA GLN A 668 -7.63 -11.19 8.23
C GLN A 668 -8.44 -12.49 8.42
N GLY A 669 -8.31 -13.14 9.59
CA GLY A 669 -9.01 -14.39 9.91
C GLY A 669 -8.23 -15.65 9.55
N VAL A 670 -8.92 -16.70 9.07
CA VAL A 670 -8.33 -18.02 8.76
C VAL A 670 -8.14 -18.30 7.28
N LEU A 671 -8.69 -17.47 6.38
CA LEU A 671 -8.50 -17.69 4.95
C LEU A 671 -7.05 -17.43 4.56
N ARG A 672 -6.41 -18.37 3.85
CA ARG A 672 -5.01 -18.36 3.41
C ARG A 672 -4.92 -18.73 1.93
N PRO A 673 -4.18 -17.98 1.10
CA PRO A 673 -3.90 -18.38 -0.28
C PRO A 673 -2.84 -19.49 -0.31
N GLU A 674 -3.11 -20.57 -1.02
CA GLU A 674 -2.15 -21.58 -1.45
C GLU A 674 -1.82 -21.33 -2.91
N LEU A 675 -0.54 -21.10 -3.21
CA LEU A 675 -0.09 -20.73 -4.55
C LEU A 675 0.34 -21.97 -5.34
N THR A 676 -0.16 -22.09 -6.55
CA THR A 676 0.29 -23.05 -7.56
C THR A 676 0.93 -22.30 -8.73
N TYR A 677 2.17 -22.64 -9.04
CA TYR A 677 2.93 -22.07 -10.14
C TYR A 677 2.90 -23.02 -11.33
N THR A 678 2.49 -22.49 -12.48
CA THR A 678 2.59 -23.16 -13.77
C THR A 678 3.70 -22.51 -14.59
N SER A 679 3.90 -22.91 -15.85
CA SER A 679 4.89 -22.27 -16.72
C SER A 679 4.59 -20.79 -16.99
N ASP A 680 3.32 -20.39 -17.02
CA ASP A 680 2.86 -19.08 -17.50
C ASP A 680 1.84 -18.40 -16.58
N SER A 681 1.46 -19.01 -15.45
CA SER A 681 0.49 -18.44 -14.51
C SER A 681 0.73 -18.82 -13.05
N ILE A 682 0.34 -17.91 -12.16
CA ILE A 682 0.29 -18.12 -10.71
C ILE A 682 -1.18 -18.15 -10.31
N ASN A 683 -1.60 -19.28 -9.76
CA ASN A 683 -2.95 -19.49 -9.30
C ASN A 683 -2.98 -19.53 -7.77
N ALA A 684 -3.88 -18.78 -7.15
CA ALA A 684 -4.08 -18.76 -5.71
C ALA A 684 -5.41 -19.45 -5.38
N GLU A 685 -5.36 -20.59 -4.71
CA GLU A 685 -6.51 -21.26 -4.12
C GLU A 685 -6.66 -20.85 -2.67
N LEU A 686 -7.84 -20.39 -2.26
CA LEU A 686 -8.06 -19.95 -0.90
C LEU A 686 -8.45 -21.12 0.00
N ARG A 687 -7.61 -21.43 0.97
CA ARG A 687 -7.82 -22.46 1.99
C ARG A 687 -8.03 -21.84 3.35
N ALA A 688 -9.07 -22.26 4.04
CA ALA A 688 -9.28 -21.83 5.42
C ALA A 688 -8.45 -22.71 6.35
N GLY A 689 -7.61 -22.08 7.17
CA GLY A 689 -6.98 -22.76 8.30
C GLY A 689 -7.98 -23.08 9.41
N ALA A 690 -7.49 -23.68 10.49
CA ALA A 690 -8.33 -24.08 11.61
C ALA A 690 -8.79 -22.87 12.43
N LEU A 691 -10.10 -22.73 12.61
CA LEU A 691 -10.73 -21.70 13.43
C LEU A 691 -10.24 -21.75 14.89
N VAL A 692 -9.95 -22.95 15.41
CA VAL A 692 -9.48 -23.14 16.78
C VAL A 692 -8.12 -22.46 17.06
N GLU A 693 -7.29 -22.24 16.03
CA GLU A 693 -5.95 -21.66 16.19
C GLU A 693 -5.99 -20.16 16.50
N ILE A 694 -7.03 -19.45 16.06
CA ILE A 694 -7.16 -18.00 16.25
C ILE A 694 -8.08 -17.62 17.41
N ILE A 695 -8.63 -18.60 18.14
CA ILE A 695 -9.52 -18.38 19.29
C ILE A 695 -8.75 -18.35 20.61
N GLY A 696 -9.09 -17.39 21.48
CA GLY A 696 -8.48 -17.24 22.80
C GLY A 696 -8.60 -18.50 23.68
N GLY A 697 -7.62 -18.73 24.56
CA GLY A 697 -7.55 -19.91 25.44
C GLY A 697 -8.70 -20.04 26.46
N ASN A 698 -9.38 -18.95 26.78
CA ASN A 698 -10.22 -18.85 27.98
C ASN A 698 -11.72 -19.11 27.74
N ASP A 699 -12.15 -19.45 26.52
CA ASP A 699 -13.55 -19.76 26.20
C ASP A 699 -13.71 -21.21 25.71
N PRO A 700 -14.06 -22.15 26.61
CA PRO A 700 -14.27 -23.55 26.27
C PRO A 700 -15.40 -23.77 25.26
N THR A 701 -16.43 -22.92 25.27
CA THR A 701 -17.60 -23.03 24.41
C THR A 701 -17.25 -22.66 22.97
N ALA A 702 -16.62 -21.50 22.75
CA ALA A 702 -16.14 -21.10 21.42
C ALA A 702 -15.21 -22.16 20.83
N ARG A 703 -14.30 -22.72 21.64
CA ARG A 703 -13.37 -23.77 21.21
C ARG A 703 -14.07 -25.07 20.81
N ALA A 704 -15.13 -25.47 21.52
CA ALA A 704 -15.91 -26.65 21.15
C ALA A 704 -16.57 -26.47 19.78
N PHE A 705 -17.23 -25.33 19.55
CA PHE A 705 -17.82 -25.00 18.25
C PHE A 705 -16.76 -24.88 17.14
N ALA A 706 -15.62 -24.26 17.42
CA ALA A 706 -14.55 -24.11 16.44
C ALA A 706 -13.99 -25.46 15.98
N LYS A 707 -13.68 -26.36 16.91
CA LYS A 707 -13.20 -27.72 16.58
C LYS A 707 -14.22 -28.50 15.77
N ALA A 708 -15.50 -28.35 16.10
CA ALA A 708 -16.57 -29.00 15.36
C ALA A 708 -16.67 -28.45 13.94
N LEU A 709 -16.65 -27.12 13.78
CA LEU A 709 -16.63 -26.46 12.47
C LEU A 709 -15.36 -26.78 11.68
N ASP A 710 -14.20 -26.93 12.32
CA ASP A 710 -12.98 -27.37 11.66
C ASP A 710 -13.12 -28.81 11.14
N THR A 711 -13.77 -29.70 11.92
CA THR A 711 -14.04 -31.09 11.51
C THR A 711 -15.09 -31.19 10.40
N LEU A 712 -16.11 -30.34 10.44
CA LEU A 712 -17.23 -30.33 9.49
C LEU A 712 -16.89 -29.71 8.14
N ARG A 713 -15.80 -28.95 8.03
CA ARG A 713 -15.53 -28.10 6.87
C ARG A 713 -15.52 -28.90 5.57
N ASP A 714 -14.70 -29.92 5.45
CA ASP A 714 -14.53 -30.65 4.19
C ASP A 714 -15.76 -31.50 3.83
N GLY A 715 -16.46 -32.04 4.83
CA GLY A 715 -17.61 -32.94 4.63
C GLY A 715 -18.97 -32.25 4.52
N SER A 716 -19.09 -30.97 4.92
CA SER A 716 -20.38 -30.26 5.01
C SER A 716 -20.27 -28.76 4.72
N TYR A 717 -19.27 -28.35 3.93
CA TYR A 717 -19.08 -26.94 3.55
C TYR A 717 -20.34 -26.33 2.95
N ASP A 718 -20.95 -27.01 1.96
CA ASP A 718 -22.13 -26.51 1.24
C ASP A 718 -23.34 -26.31 2.16
N ALA A 719 -23.49 -27.17 3.18
CA ALA A 719 -24.56 -27.08 4.17
C ALA A 719 -24.36 -25.92 5.17
N LEU A 720 -23.12 -25.46 5.33
CA LEU A 720 -22.72 -24.41 6.29
C LEU A 720 -22.04 -23.22 5.57
N TYR A 721 -22.34 -23.04 4.28
CA TYR A 721 -21.64 -22.13 3.37
C TYR A 721 -21.68 -20.67 3.83
N ASN A 722 -22.84 -20.18 4.25
CA ASN A 722 -23.02 -18.80 4.72
C ASN A 722 -22.46 -18.61 6.14
N LEU A 723 -22.47 -19.64 6.97
CA LEU A 723 -21.89 -19.63 8.31
C LEU A 723 -20.37 -19.48 8.23
N TYR A 724 -19.67 -20.37 7.51
CA TYR A 724 -18.23 -20.23 7.24
C TYR A 724 -17.92 -18.87 6.62
N GLY A 725 -18.77 -18.50 5.67
CA GLY A 725 -18.67 -17.23 5.00
C GLY A 725 -18.77 -15.97 5.86
N SER A 726 -19.31 -16.08 7.07
CA SER A 726 -19.41 -14.99 8.04
C SER A 726 -18.20 -14.95 8.97
N ILE A 727 -17.59 -16.11 9.25
CA ILE A 727 -16.58 -16.27 10.29
C ILE A 727 -15.14 -16.34 9.77
N ASP A 728 -14.92 -16.76 8.52
CA ASP A 728 -13.59 -17.06 7.99
C ASP A 728 -12.65 -15.84 7.92
N LEU A 729 -13.20 -14.63 7.89
CA LEU A 729 -12.45 -13.36 7.85
C LEU A 729 -12.50 -12.57 9.18
N MET A 730 -13.14 -13.11 10.22
CA MET A 730 -13.19 -12.45 11.52
C MET A 730 -11.84 -12.52 12.22
N ASP A 731 -11.46 -11.48 12.97
CA ASP A 731 -10.38 -11.61 13.94
C ASP A 731 -10.74 -12.58 15.07
N GLY A 732 -9.72 -13.00 15.84
CA GLY A 732 -9.90 -13.95 16.93
C GLY A 732 -10.90 -13.52 18.00
N ALA A 733 -11.02 -12.22 18.29
CA ALA A 733 -11.92 -11.72 19.32
C ALA A 733 -13.38 -11.67 18.83
N ALA A 734 -13.61 -11.25 17.59
CA ALA A 734 -14.90 -11.31 16.92
C ALA A 734 -15.36 -12.76 16.74
N LEU A 735 -14.47 -13.64 16.27
CA LEU A 735 -14.76 -15.07 16.11
C LEU A 735 -15.13 -15.72 17.44
N THR A 736 -14.35 -15.47 18.51
CA THR A 736 -14.64 -16.02 19.84
C THR A 736 -16.05 -15.61 20.29
N ARG A 737 -16.39 -14.32 20.19
CA ARG A 737 -17.73 -13.84 20.56
C ARG A 737 -18.85 -14.46 19.71
N ALA A 738 -18.63 -14.57 18.40
CA ALA A 738 -19.59 -15.18 17.48
C ALA A 738 -19.86 -16.63 17.88
N LEU A 739 -18.82 -17.45 18.00
CA LEU A 739 -18.98 -18.88 18.34
C LEU A 739 -19.55 -19.10 19.75
N SER A 740 -19.17 -18.30 20.74
CA SER A 740 -19.77 -18.39 22.09
C SER A 740 -21.26 -18.05 22.11
N SER A 741 -21.73 -17.21 21.18
CA SER A 741 -23.16 -16.89 21.03
C SER A 741 -24.00 -18.04 20.47
N LEU A 742 -23.38 -19.05 19.85
CA LEU A 742 -24.10 -20.23 19.35
C LEU A 742 -24.63 -21.15 20.45
N ALA A 743 -24.07 -21.07 21.66
CA ALA A 743 -24.50 -21.92 22.78
C ALA A 743 -26.01 -21.78 23.03
N PRO A 744 -26.79 -22.88 23.00
CA PRO A 744 -28.24 -22.80 23.10
C PRO A 744 -28.67 -22.60 24.56
N ARG A 745 -28.83 -21.34 24.96
CA ARG A 745 -29.24 -20.96 26.32
C ARG A 745 -30.75 -21.06 26.53
N SER A 746 -31.55 -20.86 25.48
CA SER A 746 -33.02 -20.86 25.57
C SER A 746 -33.65 -22.21 25.94
N PRO A 747 -33.15 -23.38 25.46
CA PRO A 747 -33.66 -24.67 25.90
C PRO A 747 -33.51 -24.90 27.40
N GLU A 748 -32.38 -24.48 27.97
CA GLU A 748 -32.13 -24.55 29.42
C GLU A 748 -33.06 -23.62 30.19
N GLN A 749 -33.27 -22.39 29.72
CA GLN A 749 -34.27 -21.48 30.28
C GLN A 749 -35.69 -22.08 30.24
N GLY A 750 -36.03 -22.78 29.15
CA GLY A 750 -37.29 -23.50 29.01
C GLY A 750 -37.42 -24.63 30.04
N ARG A 751 -36.37 -25.42 30.25
CA ARG A 751 -36.31 -26.47 31.27
C ARG A 751 -36.51 -25.91 32.68
N GLN A 752 -35.77 -24.86 33.04
CA GLN A 752 -35.88 -24.23 34.35
C GLN A 752 -37.29 -23.65 34.59
N LEU A 753 -37.88 -23.04 33.56
CA LEU A 753 -39.26 -22.56 33.61
C LEU A 753 -40.26 -23.71 33.82
N PHE A 754 -40.10 -24.81 33.08
CA PHE A 754 -40.89 -26.04 33.24
C PHE A 754 -40.78 -26.60 34.66
N GLU A 755 -39.57 -26.74 35.19
CA GLU A 755 -39.35 -27.27 36.55
C GLU A 755 -39.93 -26.34 37.63
N ARG A 756 -39.80 -25.02 37.47
CA ARG A 756 -40.37 -24.05 38.41
C ARG A 756 -41.91 -24.08 38.39
N GLN A 757 -42.51 -24.26 37.22
CA GLN A 757 -43.96 -24.44 37.06
C GLN A 757 -44.45 -25.70 37.77
N GLY A 758 -43.79 -26.85 37.52
CA GLY A 758 -44.12 -28.12 38.15
C GLY A 758 -43.96 -28.09 39.67
N ASN A 759 -42.81 -27.59 40.15
CA ASN A 759 -42.56 -27.47 41.59
C ASN A 759 -43.58 -26.56 42.29
N THR A 760 -44.09 -25.52 41.62
CA THR A 760 -45.11 -24.63 42.19
C THR A 760 -46.45 -25.35 42.37
N LEU A 761 -46.91 -26.05 41.33
CA LEU A 761 -48.16 -26.79 41.39
C LEU A 761 -48.06 -28.00 42.33
N PHE A 762 -46.97 -28.78 42.27
CA PHE A 762 -46.74 -29.92 43.16
C PHE A 762 -46.49 -29.52 44.62
N GLY A 763 -45.85 -28.37 44.86
CA GLY A 763 -45.69 -27.80 46.20
C GLY A 763 -47.03 -27.57 46.92
N SER A 764 -48.09 -27.23 46.17
CA SER A 764 -49.44 -27.08 46.74
C SER A 764 -50.04 -28.40 47.23
N VAL A 765 -49.55 -29.54 46.71
CA VAL A 765 -49.92 -30.88 47.15
C VAL A 765 -49.05 -31.30 48.34
N THR A 766 -47.74 -31.18 48.23
CA THR A 766 -46.81 -31.66 49.27
C THR A 766 -46.92 -30.87 50.58
N ASP A 767 -47.26 -29.58 50.53
CA ASP A 767 -47.56 -28.77 51.71
C ASP A 767 -48.75 -29.28 52.53
N ARG A 768 -49.64 -30.08 51.94
CA ARG A 768 -50.86 -30.57 52.60
C ARG A 768 -50.65 -31.89 53.31
N LEU A 769 -49.63 -32.67 52.95
CA LEU A 769 -49.38 -34.02 53.49
C LEU A 769 -49.41 -34.10 55.02
N SER A 770 -48.80 -33.11 55.69
CA SER A 770 -48.75 -33.02 57.16
C SER A 770 -50.08 -32.65 57.82
N MET A 771 -51.00 -32.04 57.06
CA MET A 771 -52.28 -31.50 57.53
C MET A 771 -53.48 -32.37 57.11
N MET A 772 -53.25 -33.40 56.30
CA MET A 772 -54.31 -34.30 55.86
C MET A 772 -54.91 -35.06 57.05
N GLY A 773 -56.24 -35.04 57.15
CA GLY A 773 -57.00 -35.68 58.22
C GLY A 773 -56.99 -34.93 59.56
N THR A 774 -56.44 -33.70 59.65
CA THR A 774 -56.48 -32.88 60.90
C THR A 774 -57.47 -31.71 60.83
N GLN A 775 -58.06 -31.43 59.67
CA GLN A 775 -59.11 -30.42 59.47
C GLN A 775 -60.46 -31.07 59.13
N GLY A 776 -61.57 -30.43 59.49
CA GLY A 776 -62.92 -31.00 59.35
C GLY A 776 -63.29 -31.38 57.90
N SER A 777 -64.04 -32.49 57.76
CA SER A 777 -64.49 -33.03 56.47
C SER A 777 -65.55 -32.15 55.80
N GLY A 778 -65.75 -32.30 54.48
CA GLY A 778 -66.82 -31.62 53.72
C GLY A 778 -66.50 -30.19 53.26
N THR A 779 -65.22 -29.78 53.19
CA THR A 779 -64.83 -28.41 52.87
C THR A 779 -64.03 -28.28 51.56
N LEU A 780 -64.30 -27.22 50.80
CA LEU A 780 -63.53 -26.78 49.63
C LEU A 780 -62.68 -25.55 50.00
N SER A 781 -61.37 -25.63 49.82
CA SER A 781 -60.43 -24.52 50.10
C SER A 781 -59.91 -23.90 48.80
N VAL A 782 -60.20 -22.62 48.57
CA VAL A 782 -59.69 -21.87 47.41
C VAL A 782 -58.54 -20.98 47.87
N VAL A 783 -57.35 -21.19 47.30
CA VAL A 783 -56.10 -20.48 47.66
C VAL A 783 -55.47 -19.90 46.39
N GLY A 784 -55.68 -18.60 46.14
CA GLY A 784 -55.12 -17.92 44.97
C GLY A 784 -55.80 -16.57 44.73
N ALA A 785 -55.11 -15.64 44.06
CA ALA A 785 -55.62 -14.31 43.77
C ALA A 785 -56.40 -14.27 42.45
N PRO A 786 -57.69 -13.84 42.45
CA PRO A 786 -58.29 -13.22 41.29
C PRO A 786 -58.17 -11.69 41.43
N LEU A 787 -57.54 -11.06 40.43
CA LEU A 787 -57.72 -9.65 40.00
C LEU A 787 -56.95 -8.55 40.75
N GLY A 788 -56.20 -7.75 39.96
CA GLY A 788 -55.81 -6.39 40.36
C GLY A 788 -54.76 -5.67 39.51
N ALA A 789 -53.66 -6.33 39.12
CA ALA A 789 -52.45 -5.61 38.68
C ALA A 789 -51.76 -6.16 37.42
N ILE A 790 -52.47 -6.88 36.55
CA ILE A 790 -51.89 -7.50 35.35
C ILE A 790 -52.51 -6.91 34.08
N ASP A 791 -51.63 -6.42 33.21
CA ASP A 791 -51.93 -5.82 31.91
C ASP A 791 -52.80 -6.74 31.03
N ARG A 792 -53.84 -6.17 30.40
CA ARG A 792 -54.91 -6.90 29.70
C ARG A 792 -54.44 -7.56 28.40
N ASP A 793 -53.31 -7.14 27.84
CA ASP A 793 -52.84 -7.57 26.53
C ASP A 793 -52.13 -8.95 26.50
N GLY A 794 -51.87 -9.56 27.66
CA GLY A 794 -51.10 -10.82 27.76
C GLY A 794 -51.87 -12.08 28.17
N MET A 795 -53.16 -11.99 28.50
CA MET A 795 -53.92 -13.12 29.05
C MET A 795 -54.31 -14.14 27.97
N SER A 796 -54.07 -15.42 28.24
CA SER A 796 -54.55 -16.50 27.38
C SER A 796 -56.08 -16.65 27.49
N ARG A 797 -56.75 -17.06 26.41
CA ARG A 797 -58.18 -17.42 26.40
C ARG A 797 -58.54 -18.45 27.49
N ALA A 798 -57.62 -19.33 27.86
CA ALA A 798 -57.81 -20.31 28.95
C ALA A 798 -57.92 -19.64 30.33
N THR A 799 -57.15 -18.56 30.57
CA THR A 799 -57.24 -17.77 31.80
C THR A 799 -58.55 -16.98 31.86
N GLN A 800 -59.05 -16.49 30.73
CA GLN A 800 -60.37 -15.85 30.62
C GLN A 800 -61.52 -16.85 30.82
N LEU A 801 -61.39 -18.08 30.29
CA LEU A 801 -62.37 -19.16 30.48
C LEU A 801 -62.36 -19.72 31.91
N ALA A 802 -61.19 -19.83 32.56
CA ALA A 802 -61.10 -20.13 33.98
C ALA A 802 -61.73 -19.00 34.81
N GLN A 803 -61.52 -17.73 34.43
CA GLN A 803 -62.22 -16.58 35.01
C GLN A 803 -63.74 -16.69 34.89
N ALA A 804 -64.25 -17.06 33.71
CA ALA A 804 -65.68 -17.21 33.46
C ALA A 804 -66.29 -18.43 34.18
N GLY A 805 -65.53 -19.53 34.29
CA GLY A 805 -65.94 -20.73 35.04
C GLY A 805 -65.95 -20.52 36.56
N PHE A 806 -64.96 -19.80 37.10
CA PHE A 806 -64.91 -19.43 38.52
C PHE A 806 -65.88 -18.31 38.88
N ALA A 807 -66.08 -17.33 37.99
CA ALA A 807 -67.11 -16.30 38.15
C ALA A 807 -68.53 -16.86 38.01
N GLY A 808 -68.72 -17.98 37.28
CA GLY A 808 -70.00 -18.71 37.21
C GLY A 808 -70.29 -19.62 38.41
N LEU A 809 -69.30 -19.85 39.28
CA LEU A 809 -69.46 -20.55 40.57
C LEU A 809 -69.86 -19.61 41.72
N ALA A 810 -70.09 -18.33 41.43
CA ALA A 810 -70.73 -17.36 42.32
C ALA A 810 -71.83 -16.64 41.51
N PRO A 811 -73.07 -16.40 41.98
CA PRO A 811 -73.64 -16.55 43.33
C PRO A 811 -74.99 -17.32 43.35
N ASP A 812 -75.24 -18.16 44.36
CA ASP A 812 -76.35 -18.00 45.31
C ASP A 812 -76.25 -19.11 46.38
N ARG A 813 -76.37 -18.71 47.65
CA ARG A 813 -76.67 -19.52 48.84
C ARG A 813 -76.53 -21.06 48.74
N GLN A 814 -75.31 -21.59 48.82
CA GLN A 814 -75.01 -22.85 49.53
C GLN A 814 -73.49 -23.06 49.55
N GLN A 815 -72.92 -23.38 50.71
CA GLN A 815 -71.65 -24.10 50.76
C GLN A 815 -71.78 -25.29 49.81
N VAL A 816 -70.89 -25.45 48.83
CA VAL A 816 -70.77 -26.74 48.15
C VAL A 816 -70.28 -27.71 49.22
N ALA A 817 -71.23 -28.34 49.92
CA ALA A 817 -70.96 -29.38 50.89
C ALA A 817 -70.49 -30.59 50.07
N LEU A 818 -69.18 -30.81 50.09
CA LEU A 818 -68.64 -32.08 49.61
C LEU A 818 -69.15 -33.19 50.53
N PRO A 819 -69.41 -34.41 50.02
CA PRO A 819 -69.82 -35.53 50.86
C PRO A 819 -68.90 -35.70 52.08
N GLU A 820 -69.47 -36.17 53.19
CA GLU A 820 -68.72 -36.41 54.41
C GLU A 820 -67.53 -37.36 54.13
N GLY A 821 -66.34 -37.02 54.62
CA GLY A 821 -65.10 -37.71 54.30
C GLY A 821 -64.44 -37.29 52.97
N ILE A 822 -64.91 -36.25 52.29
CA ILE A 822 -64.25 -35.65 51.12
C ILE A 822 -63.89 -34.17 51.40
N SER A 823 -62.66 -33.77 51.07
CA SER A 823 -62.22 -32.38 51.02
C SER A 823 -61.66 -32.04 49.64
N GLY A 824 -61.68 -30.76 49.27
CA GLY A 824 -61.17 -30.30 47.99
C GLY A 824 -60.33 -29.04 48.12
N PHE A 825 -59.48 -28.78 47.14
CA PHE A 825 -58.81 -27.49 47.01
C PHE A 825 -58.71 -27.02 45.56
N VAL A 826 -58.63 -25.70 45.40
CA VAL A 826 -58.27 -25.02 44.16
C VAL A 826 -57.15 -24.05 44.46
N THR A 827 -56.14 -24.01 43.60
CA THR A 827 -55.07 -23.02 43.64
C THR A 827 -54.87 -22.35 42.29
N GLY A 828 -54.49 -21.07 42.29
CA GLY A 828 -54.16 -20.36 41.06
C GLY A 828 -53.39 -19.08 41.32
N GLY A 829 -52.53 -18.70 40.40
CA GLY A 829 -51.73 -17.50 40.56
C GLY A 829 -50.75 -17.23 39.43
N VAL A 830 -49.95 -16.19 39.64
CA VAL A 830 -48.82 -15.84 38.78
C VAL A 830 -47.55 -15.80 39.62
N PHE A 831 -46.42 -16.14 39.01
CA PHE A 831 -45.11 -15.88 39.60
C PHE A 831 -44.19 -15.30 38.55
N GLY A 832 -43.30 -14.40 38.99
CA GLY A 832 -42.27 -13.80 38.20
C GLY A 832 -40.94 -13.90 38.92
N ALA A 833 -39.86 -14.08 38.16
CA ALA A 833 -38.49 -14.01 38.65
C ALA A 833 -37.70 -13.06 37.75
N LYS A 834 -37.04 -12.07 38.36
CA LYS A 834 -35.92 -11.38 37.73
C LYS A 834 -34.71 -12.25 37.95
N ASP A 835 -34.16 -12.83 36.89
CA ASP A 835 -32.91 -13.56 37.02
C ASP A 835 -31.78 -12.56 37.29
N LEU A 836 -31.24 -12.59 38.50
CA LEU A 836 -30.05 -11.83 38.90
C LEU A 836 -28.75 -12.46 38.38
N SER A 837 -28.84 -13.61 37.71
CA SER A 837 -27.68 -14.41 37.29
C SER A 837 -27.05 -13.96 35.96
N PHE A 838 -27.62 -12.98 35.24
CA PHE A 838 -27.13 -12.61 33.90
C PHE A 838 -27.21 -11.09 33.68
N SER A 839 -26.14 -10.49 33.16
CA SER A 839 -25.98 -9.04 33.01
C SER A 839 -26.79 -8.47 31.84
N GLY A 840 -28.10 -8.30 32.03
CA GLY A 840 -29.00 -7.61 31.09
C GLY A 840 -29.60 -6.35 31.70
N ASP A 841 -29.38 -5.18 31.08
CA ASP A 841 -29.90 -3.87 31.51
C ASP A 841 -31.36 -3.61 31.09
N ARG A 842 -32.05 -4.57 30.44
CA ARG A 842 -33.42 -4.37 29.94
C ARG A 842 -34.46 -4.73 31.00
N ILE A 843 -35.45 -3.85 31.17
CA ILE A 843 -36.57 -4.00 32.13
C ILE A 843 -37.42 -5.27 31.85
N GLU A 844 -37.35 -5.80 30.63
CA GLU A 844 -38.14 -6.94 30.13
C GLU A 844 -37.49 -8.33 30.35
N ASP A 845 -36.23 -8.39 30.81
CA ASP A 845 -35.51 -9.65 31.04
C ASP A 845 -36.04 -10.36 32.30
N GLY A 846 -36.35 -11.66 32.18
CA GLY A 846 -36.85 -12.49 33.28
C GLY A 846 -37.87 -13.55 32.88
N ALA A 847 -38.29 -14.34 33.88
CA ALA A 847 -39.26 -15.42 33.72
C ALA A 847 -40.61 -15.05 34.36
N ARG A 848 -41.72 -15.26 33.64
CA ARG A 848 -43.09 -15.08 34.14
C ARG A 848 -43.96 -16.29 33.83
N SER A 849 -44.79 -16.70 34.77
CA SER A 849 -45.70 -17.83 34.58
C SER A 849 -47.04 -17.62 35.27
N THR A 850 -48.06 -18.24 34.70
CA THR A 850 -49.43 -18.35 35.21
C THR A 850 -49.71 -19.82 35.50
N TYR A 851 -50.43 -20.14 36.57
CA TYR A 851 -50.80 -21.52 36.90
C TYR A 851 -52.18 -21.62 37.54
N ILE A 852 -52.81 -22.77 37.38
CA ILE A 852 -54.07 -23.16 38.03
C ILE A 852 -54.00 -24.66 38.37
N GLY A 853 -54.43 -25.04 39.56
CA GLY A 853 -54.46 -26.42 40.02
C GLY A 853 -55.69 -26.68 40.88
N MET A 854 -56.12 -27.93 40.94
CA MET A 854 -57.22 -28.37 41.79
C MET A 854 -56.96 -29.78 42.28
N GLY A 855 -57.53 -30.15 43.44
CA GLY A 855 -57.44 -31.50 43.96
C GLY A 855 -58.61 -31.88 44.86
N LEU A 856 -58.80 -33.18 45.00
CA LEU A 856 -59.82 -33.82 45.83
C LEU A 856 -59.13 -34.84 46.74
N GLU A 857 -59.56 -34.90 47.99
CA GLU A 857 -59.02 -35.73 49.06
C GLU A 857 -60.18 -36.52 49.66
N HIS A 858 -59.99 -37.81 49.88
CA HIS A 858 -60.96 -38.71 50.47
C HIS A 858 -60.35 -39.41 51.68
N GLU A 859 -61.04 -39.34 52.81
CA GLU A 859 -60.74 -40.11 54.02
C GLU A 859 -61.21 -41.55 53.82
N VAL A 860 -60.29 -42.41 53.36
CA VAL A 860 -60.56 -43.82 53.05
C VAL A 860 -60.66 -44.66 54.32
N ALA A 861 -59.97 -44.24 55.38
CA ALA A 861 -60.07 -44.78 56.75
C ALA A 861 -59.74 -43.67 57.77
N ARG A 862 -60.07 -43.88 59.06
CA ARG A 862 -59.86 -42.88 60.14
C ARG A 862 -58.44 -42.30 60.21
N ASP A 863 -57.46 -43.10 59.82
CA ASP A 863 -56.04 -42.76 59.87
C ASP A 863 -55.41 -42.65 58.47
N PHE A 864 -56.20 -42.74 57.39
CA PHE A 864 -55.68 -42.75 56.02
C PHE A 864 -56.50 -41.88 55.06
N VAL A 865 -55.86 -40.85 54.51
CA VAL A 865 -56.44 -39.95 53.52
C VAL A 865 -55.66 -40.09 52.21
N VAL A 866 -56.38 -40.22 51.10
CA VAL A 866 -55.82 -40.26 49.74
C VAL A 866 -56.40 -39.11 48.93
N GLY A 867 -55.58 -38.47 48.11
CA GLY A 867 -56.01 -37.42 47.21
C GLY A 867 -55.45 -37.54 45.80
N VAL A 868 -56.16 -36.90 44.88
CA VAL A 868 -55.76 -36.73 43.49
C VAL A 868 -55.82 -35.24 43.15
N ALA A 869 -54.85 -34.76 42.38
CA ALA A 869 -54.79 -33.37 41.93
C ALA A 869 -54.42 -33.28 40.45
N ALA A 870 -54.88 -32.22 39.79
CA ALA A 870 -54.51 -31.88 38.42
C ALA A 870 -54.20 -30.39 38.33
N GLY A 871 -53.30 -29.99 37.44
CA GLY A 871 -52.95 -28.59 37.26
C GLY A 871 -52.39 -28.27 35.88
N HIS A 872 -52.50 -27.00 35.50
CA HIS A 872 -52.00 -26.44 34.25
C HIS A 872 -51.18 -25.18 34.55
N ALA A 873 -50.06 -25.00 33.86
CA ALA A 873 -49.26 -23.78 33.91
C ALA A 873 -48.76 -23.36 32.52
N SER A 874 -48.65 -22.06 32.29
CA SER A 874 -48.08 -21.49 31.06
C SER A 874 -47.25 -20.26 31.39
N GLY A 875 -46.07 -20.16 30.77
CA GLY A 875 -45.09 -19.11 31.06
C GLY A 875 -44.12 -18.82 29.92
N LEU A 876 -43.37 -17.74 30.07
CA LEU A 876 -42.34 -17.26 29.16
C LEU A 876 -41.11 -16.84 29.97
N SER A 877 -39.93 -17.23 29.52
CA SER A 877 -38.63 -16.71 29.93
C SER A 877 -38.02 -15.95 28.76
N ALA A 878 -37.47 -14.77 29.01
CA ALA A 878 -36.80 -13.93 28.00
C ALA A 878 -35.47 -13.39 28.54
N ASN A 879 -34.45 -13.36 27.67
CA ASN A 879 -33.15 -12.77 27.93
C ASN A 879 -32.61 -12.13 26.63
N GLY A 880 -32.67 -10.80 26.54
CA GLY A 880 -32.36 -10.09 25.31
C GLY A 880 -33.33 -10.47 24.19
N ASN A 881 -32.80 -11.04 23.10
CA ASN A 881 -33.62 -11.51 21.97
C ASN A 881 -34.01 -12.99 22.08
N ASP A 882 -33.45 -13.71 23.05
CA ASP A 882 -33.69 -15.14 23.26
C ASP A 882 -34.91 -15.35 24.16
N GLN A 883 -35.77 -16.30 23.80
CA GLN A 883 -37.03 -16.57 24.47
C GLN A 883 -37.31 -18.07 24.58
N ALA A 884 -37.89 -18.49 25.70
CA ALA A 884 -38.35 -19.84 25.94
C ALA A 884 -39.76 -19.84 26.56
N ARG A 885 -40.71 -20.54 25.94
CA ARG A 885 -42.10 -20.63 26.40
C ARG A 885 -42.42 -22.06 26.80
N SER A 886 -42.94 -22.25 28.00
CA SER A 886 -43.37 -23.56 28.53
C SER A 886 -44.88 -23.58 28.79
N ARG A 887 -45.54 -24.66 28.37
CA ARG A 887 -46.92 -25.01 28.75
C ARG A 887 -46.91 -26.39 29.38
N LEU A 888 -47.30 -26.49 30.64
CA LEU A 888 -47.24 -27.68 31.48
C LEU A 888 -48.65 -28.11 31.89
N ASP A 889 -48.92 -29.41 31.81
CA ASP A 889 -50.03 -30.11 32.47
C ASP A 889 -49.45 -31.11 33.47
N GLN A 890 -50.08 -31.24 34.64
CA GLN A 890 -49.66 -32.20 35.66
C GLN A 890 -50.83 -32.92 36.31
N ALA A 891 -50.57 -34.13 36.80
CA ALA A 891 -51.47 -34.92 37.61
C ALA A 891 -50.71 -35.55 38.79
N SER A 892 -51.27 -35.44 39.99
CA SER A 892 -50.67 -35.95 41.22
C SER A 892 -51.59 -36.93 41.93
N VAL A 893 -51.01 -37.94 42.56
CA VAL A 893 -51.68 -38.83 43.52
C VAL A 893 -50.90 -38.76 44.82
N TYR A 894 -51.58 -38.58 45.94
CA TYR A 894 -50.92 -38.39 47.22
C TYR A 894 -51.75 -38.97 48.36
N GLY A 895 -51.13 -39.20 49.50
CA GLY A 895 -51.83 -39.70 50.67
C GLY A 895 -51.03 -39.54 51.94
N SER A 896 -51.71 -39.59 53.06
CA SER A 896 -51.12 -39.46 54.39
C SER A 896 -51.73 -40.50 55.32
N TYR A 897 -50.87 -41.26 55.99
CA TYR A 897 -51.22 -42.27 56.97
C TYR A 897 -50.73 -41.85 58.36
N LYS A 898 -51.64 -41.79 59.33
CA LYS A 898 -51.30 -41.48 60.72
C LYS A 898 -50.81 -42.75 61.42
N LEU A 899 -49.62 -42.70 62.00
CA LEU A 899 -49.00 -43.84 62.71
C LEU A 899 -49.47 -43.97 64.18
N GLY A 900 -50.38 -43.10 64.63
CA GLY A 900 -50.78 -42.96 66.03
C GLY A 900 -49.99 -41.85 66.74
N GLY A 901 -50.62 -41.17 67.71
CA GLY A 901 -50.05 -39.99 68.34
C GLY A 901 -49.92 -38.81 67.36
N ALA A 902 -48.80 -38.09 67.42
CA ALA A 902 -48.51 -36.95 66.54
C ALA A 902 -47.82 -37.35 65.21
N ALA A 903 -47.46 -38.62 65.00
CA ALA A 903 -46.65 -39.05 63.86
C ALA A 903 -47.47 -39.40 62.61
N TYR A 904 -46.93 -39.09 61.44
CA TYR A 904 -47.52 -39.45 60.14
C TYR A 904 -46.46 -39.85 59.11
N VAL A 905 -46.90 -40.60 58.09
CA VAL A 905 -46.14 -40.87 56.86
C VAL A 905 -46.98 -40.43 55.68
N GLY A 906 -46.43 -39.56 54.85
CA GLY A 906 -47.01 -39.10 53.60
C GLY A 906 -46.31 -39.72 52.39
N PHE A 907 -47.07 -39.93 51.32
CA PHE A 907 -46.53 -40.22 50.01
C PHE A 907 -47.17 -39.29 48.98
N ALA A 908 -46.43 -38.91 47.96
CA ALA A 908 -46.93 -38.16 46.83
C ALA A 908 -46.19 -38.57 45.55
N ALA A 909 -46.93 -38.76 44.47
CA ALA A 909 -46.41 -38.98 43.13
C ALA A 909 -46.98 -37.92 42.18
N ASN A 910 -46.16 -37.41 41.27
CA ASN A 910 -46.54 -36.45 40.25
C ASN A 910 -46.10 -36.93 38.87
N MET A 911 -46.94 -36.71 37.87
CA MET A 911 -46.59 -36.84 36.46
C MET A 911 -46.86 -35.51 35.77
N GLU A 912 -45.86 -35.02 35.07
CA GLU A 912 -45.82 -33.72 34.41
C GLU A 912 -45.57 -33.95 32.91
N GLN A 913 -46.28 -33.23 32.04
CA GLN A 913 -46.03 -33.15 30.61
C GLN A 913 -46.07 -31.70 30.16
N ALA A 914 -45.08 -31.26 29.38
CA ALA A 914 -45.01 -29.90 28.90
C ALA A 914 -44.52 -29.79 27.45
N LYS A 915 -44.89 -28.70 26.79
CA LYS A 915 -44.34 -28.27 25.51
C LYS A 915 -43.49 -27.04 25.69
N ILE A 916 -42.22 -27.14 25.32
CA ILE A 916 -41.25 -26.05 25.38
C ILE A 916 -40.98 -25.56 23.96
N ARG A 917 -41.17 -24.27 23.71
CA ARG A 917 -40.83 -23.60 22.45
C ARG A 917 -39.72 -22.59 22.70
N THR A 918 -38.70 -22.59 21.86
CA THR A 918 -37.55 -21.69 21.95
C THR A 918 -37.46 -20.82 20.71
N ASN A 919 -36.99 -19.59 20.90
CA ASN A 919 -36.60 -18.67 19.84
C ASN A 919 -35.31 -18.00 20.27
N ARG A 920 -34.22 -18.16 19.52
CA ARG A 920 -32.93 -17.50 19.79
C ARG A 920 -32.41 -16.76 18.57
N THR A 921 -31.52 -15.81 18.77
CA THR A 921 -30.83 -15.15 17.66
C THR A 921 -29.47 -15.79 17.39
N GLY A 922 -29.30 -16.35 16.20
CA GLY A 922 -28.00 -16.71 15.64
C GLY A 922 -27.43 -15.59 14.77
N PHE A 923 -26.31 -15.86 14.12
CA PHE A 923 -25.70 -14.97 13.13
C PHE A 923 -25.53 -15.69 11.79
N GLY A 924 -25.53 -14.92 10.70
CA GLY A 924 -25.27 -15.39 9.35
C GLY A 924 -24.76 -14.24 8.46
N ALA A 925 -24.58 -14.53 7.17
CA ALA A 925 -23.91 -13.62 6.25
C ALA A 925 -24.61 -12.26 6.06
N GLU A 926 -25.92 -12.19 6.36
CA GLU A 926 -26.75 -10.97 6.24
C GLU A 926 -27.14 -10.35 7.59
N GLY A 927 -26.59 -10.83 8.71
CA GLY A 927 -26.88 -10.34 10.06
C GLY A 927 -27.50 -11.39 10.99
N GLY A 928 -28.27 -10.94 11.98
CA GLY A 928 -28.90 -11.82 12.96
C GLY A 928 -30.03 -12.65 12.36
N VAL A 929 -30.03 -13.96 12.59
CA VAL A 929 -31.07 -14.89 12.13
C VAL A 929 -31.87 -15.44 13.31
N GLY A 930 -33.19 -15.57 13.16
CA GLY A 930 -34.05 -16.18 14.18
C GLY A 930 -34.01 -17.70 14.09
N LEU A 931 -33.75 -18.36 15.21
CA LEU A 931 -33.61 -19.81 15.32
C LEU A 931 -34.69 -20.35 16.26
N PHE A 932 -35.57 -21.20 15.72
CA PHE A 932 -36.81 -21.63 16.36
C PHE A 932 -36.76 -23.12 16.67
N GLY A 933 -37.07 -23.50 17.91
CA GLY A 933 -37.13 -24.90 18.34
C GLY A 933 -38.41 -25.24 19.08
N GLN A 934 -38.79 -26.51 19.07
CA GLN A 934 -39.84 -27.06 19.93
C GLN A 934 -39.44 -28.45 20.43
N GLN A 935 -39.61 -28.71 21.73
CA GLN A 935 -39.40 -30.01 22.37
C GLN A 935 -40.53 -30.32 23.36
N ASP A 936 -40.78 -31.60 23.57
CA ASP A 936 -41.67 -32.11 24.60
C ASP A 936 -40.84 -32.40 25.87
N ALA A 937 -41.41 -32.10 27.04
CA ALA A 937 -40.81 -32.36 28.34
C ALA A 937 -41.76 -33.22 29.17
N SER A 938 -41.22 -34.17 29.91
CA SER A 938 -41.99 -34.96 30.87
C SER A 938 -41.19 -35.16 32.14
N ARG A 939 -41.87 -35.16 33.29
CA ARG A 939 -41.23 -35.42 34.58
C ARG A 939 -42.10 -36.28 35.45
N MET A 940 -41.48 -37.27 36.09
CA MET A 940 -42.10 -38.08 37.13
C MET A 940 -41.41 -37.76 38.45
N ILE A 941 -42.20 -37.52 39.48
CA ILE A 941 -41.72 -37.27 40.84
C ILE A 941 -42.39 -38.29 41.75
N ALA A 942 -41.62 -38.91 42.64
CA ALA A 942 -42.12 -39.71 43.74
C ALA A 942 -41.46 -39.21 45.03
N LEU A 943 -42.27 -38.93 46.03
CA LEU A 943 -41.84 -38.37 47.30
C LEU A 943 -42.47 -39.15 48.44
N THR A 944 -41.65 -39.49 49.42
CA THR A 944 -42.09 -40.03 50.71
C THR A 944 -41.63 -39.11 51.82
N GLU A 945 -42.51 -38.86 52.77
CA GLU A 945 -42.30 -37.96 53.89
C GLU A 945 -42.67 -38.65 55.19
N ALA A 946 -41.87 -38.46 56.24
CA ALA A 946 -42.23 -38.83 57.59
C ALA A 946 -42.05 -37.63 58.51
N GLY A 947 -43.02 -37.38 59.40
CA GLY A 947 -42.98 -36.23 60.29
C GLY A 947 -43.78 -36.43 61.58
N VAL A 948 -43.59 -35.51 62.52
CA VAL A 948 -44.27 -35.50 63.82
C VAL A 948 -44.90 -34.14 64.08
N ASN A 949 -46.23 -34.07 64.17
CA ASN A 949 -47.02 -32.85 64.37
C ASN A 949 -47.10 -32.47 65.87
N LEU A 950 -46.17 -31.65 66.36
CA LEU A 950 -46.10 -31.21 67.75
C LEU A 950 -46.93 -29.93 67.98
N GLY A 951 -47.96 -29.98 68.83
CA GLY A 951 -48.71 -28.79 69.23
C GLY A 951 -47.84 -27.85 70.10
N VAL A 952 -47.70 -26.59 69.71
CA VAL A 952 -46.89 -25.59 70.44
C VAL A 952 -47.76 -24.69 71.32
N THR A 953 -48.91 -24.24 70.80
CA THR A 953 -49.94 -23.46 71.51
C THR A 953 -51.34 -23.89 71.03
N GLN A 954 -52.43 -23.34 71.61
CA GLN A 954 -53.79 -23.57 71.08
C GLN A 954 -53.87 -23.04 69.62
N GLY A 955 -53.75 -23.96 68.66
CA GLY A 955 -53.91 -23.70 67.23
C GLY A 955 -52.63 -23.65 66.39
N LEU A 956 -51.42 -23.81 66.96
CA LEU A 956 -50.15 -23.87 66.21
C LEU A 956 -49.46 -25.23 66.33
N THR A 957 -48.95 -25.75 65.21
CA THR A 957 -48.28 -27.05 65.10
C THR A 957 -46.88 -26.90 64.49
N LEU A 958 -45.85 -27.38 65.19
CA LEU A 958 -44.48 -27.52 64.71
C LEU A 958 -44.22 -28.96 64.25
N THR A 959 -43.69 -29.12 63.05
CA THR A 959 -43.55 -30.39 62.36
C THR A 959 -42.11 -30.59 61.89
N PRO A 960 -41.24 -31.23 62.69
CA PRO A 960 -40.03 -31.84 62.17
C PRO A 960 -40.38 -32.95 61.17
N ARG A 961 -39.69 -32.95 60.03
CA ARG A 961 -39.92 -33.89 58.92
C ARG A 961 -38.64 -34.26 58.19
N VAL A 962 -38.64 -35.46 57.64
CA VAL A 962 -37.65 -35.95 56.68
C VAL A 962 -38.37 -36.37 55.41
N GLN A 963 -37.77 -36.08 54.26
CA GLN A 963 -38.31 -36.47 52.96
C GLN A 963 -37.24 -37.15 52.12
N LEU A 964 -37.67 -38.11 51.32
CA LEU A 964 -36.87 -38.72 50.27
C LEU A 964 -37.63 -38.55 48.96
N GLY A 965 -36.99 -37.92 47.98
CA GLY A 965 -37.51 -37.64 46.66
C GLY A 965 -36.75 -38.40 45.59
N TYR A 966 -37.48 -38.96 44.64
CA TYR A 966 -36.96 -39.42 43.35
C TYR A 966 -37.63 -38.58 42.26
N SER A 967 -36.85 -38.09 41.31
CA SER A 967 -37.40 -37.50 40.10
C SER A 967 -36.67 -37.96 38.85
N ARG A 968 -37.45 -38.19 37.79
CA ARG A 968 -36.95 -38.49 36.45
C ARG A 968 -37.54 -37.48 35.48
N THR A 969 -36.70 -36.66 34.88
CA THR A 969 -37.08 -35.69 33.85
C THR A 969 -36.57 -36.19 32.50
N LYS A 970 -37.43 -36.23 31.48
CA LYS A 970 -37.08 -36.49 30.09
C LYS A 970 -37.45 -35.28 29.24
N LEU A 971 -36.48 -34.73 28.53
CA LEU A 971 -36.66 -33.78 27.43
C LEU A 971 -36.47 -34.56 26.13
N SER A 972 -37.41 -34.42 25.19
CA SER A 972 -37.21 -34.92 23.83
C SER A 972 -36.14 -34.12 23.12
N ASN A 973 -35.67 -34.64 21.99
CA ASN A 973 -34.80 -33.94 21.08
C ASN A 973 -35.38 -32.59 20.64
N LEU A 974 -34.49 -31.66 20.33
CA LEU A 974 -34.81 -30.33 19.83
C LEU A 974 -34.03 -30.09 18.55
N ASN A 975 -34.74 -29.95 17.43
CA ASN A 975 -34.15 -29.51 16.17
C ASN A 975 -34.57 -28.09 15.89
N GLU A 976 -33.62 -27.17 15.87
CA GLU A 976 -33.89 -25.78 15.53
C GLU A 976 -34.04 -25.60 14.01
N LEU A 977 -34.85 -24.61 13.64
CA LEU A 977 -35.08 -24.15 12.27
C LEU A 977 -34.66 -22.69 12.16
N GLY A 978 -34.23 -22.24 10.98
CA GLY A 978 -34.00 -20.80 10.73
C GLY A 978 -32.62 -20.42 10.20
N GLY A 979 -31.75 -21.40 9.90
CA GLY A 979 -30.51 -21.17 9.17
C GLY A 979 -29.41 -22.18 9.50
N GLU A 980 -28.23 -21.96 8.94
CA GLU A 980 -27.07 -22.86 9.08
C GLU A 980 -26.49 -22.88 10.51
N ALA A 981 -26.76 -21.84 11.29
CA ALA A 981 -26.41 -21.77 12.72
C ALA A 981 -27.43 -22.49 13.63
N ALA A 982 -28.48 -23.11 13.07
CA ALA A 982 -29.45 -23.90 13.82
C ALA A 982 -28.79 -25.15 14.42
N LEU A 983 -29.18 -25.50 15.64
CA LEU A 983 -28.64 -26.65 16.36
C LEU A 983 -29.66 -27.77 16.52
N ALA A 984 -29.16 -29.00 16.58
CA ALA A 984 -29.87 -30.19 17.01
C ALA A 984 -29.35 -30.62 18.38
N ILE A 985 -30.26 -30.88 19.31
CA ILE A 985 -30.00 -31.34 20.68
C ILE A 985 -30.66 -32.69 20.88
N ASP A 986 -29.91 -33.66 21.40
CA ASP A 986 -30.43 -35.01 21.64
C ASP A 986 -31.44 -35.07 22.80
N ASP A 987 -32.14 -36.20 22.91
CA ASP A 987 -32.97 -36.53 24.08
C ASP A 987 -32.12 -36.46 25.37
N ILE A 988 -32.56 -35.66 26.34
CA ILE A 988 -31.91 -35.56 27.66
C ILE A 988 -32.78 -36.27 28.70
N THR A 989 -32.22 -37.24 29.41
CA THR A 989 -32.88 -37.85 30.57
C THR A 989 -32.05 -37.62 31.82
N THR A 990 -32.62 -36.92 32.81
CA THR A 990 -32.01 -36.73 34.12
C THR A 990 -32.78 -37.52 35.17
N GLN A 991 -32.05 -38.17 36.07
CA GLN A 991 -32.60 -38.88 37.23
C GLN A 991 -31.92 -38.32 38.47
N ARG A 992 -32.69 -38.02 39.51
CA ARG A 992 -32.21 -37.39 40.74
C ARG A 992 -32.85 -38.05 41.94
N VAL A 993 -32.04 -38.28 42.97
CA VAL A 993 -32.50 -38.70 44.31
C VAL A 993 -32.07 -37.64 45.31
N ASP A 994 -33.02 -37.00 45.98
CA ASP A 994 -32.77 -35.98 46.98
C ASP A 994 -33.34 -36.36 48.35
N ALA A 995 -32.62 -35.98 49.40
CA ALA A 995 -33.07 -36.08 50.77
C ALA A 995 -33.27 -34.69 51.36
N LYS A 996 -34.40 -34.47 52.05
CA LYS A 996 -34.71 -33.21 52.72
C LYS A 996 -34.87 -33.43 54.22
N LEU A 997 -34.26 -32.55 55.01
CA LEU A 997 -34.43 -32.49 56.46
C LEU A 997 -35.00 -31.13 56.81
N GLY A 998 -36.19 -31.11 57.42
CA GLY A 998 -36.97 -29.89 57.51
C GLY A 998 -37.76 -29.69 58.80
N LEU A 999 -38.12 -28.44 59.04
CA LEU A 999 -38.99 -27.98 60.12
C LEU A 999 -40.10 -27.12 59.53
N LYS A 1000 -41.36 -27.42 59.86
CA LYS A 1000 -42.54 -26.64 59.43
C LYS A 1000 -43.40 -26.23 60.62
N LEU A 1001 -43.65 -24.93 60.78
CA LEU A 1001 -44.59 -24.37 61.74
C LEU A 1001 -45.83 -23.89 60.97
N ALA A 1002 -47.02 -24.42 61.27
CA ALA A 1002 -48.26 -23.99 60.63
C ALA A 1002 -49.44 -24.06 61.61
N GLY A 1003 -50.44 -23.20 61.43
CA GLY A 1003 -51.66 -23.25 62.22
C GLY A 1003 -52.43 -21.93 62.19
N SER A 1004 -53.38 -21.76 63.11
CA SER A 1004 -54.19 -20.55 63.24
C SER A 1004 -54.35 -20.15 64.70
N GLN A 1005 -54.14 -18.88 65.03
CA GLN A 1005 -54.29 -18.33 66.36
C GLN A 1005 -55.29 -17.16 66.33
N SER A 1006 -56.27 -17.17 67.24
CA SER A 1006 -57.20 -16.05 67.41
C SER A 1006 -56.47 -14.87 68.05
N LEU A 1007 -56.64 -13.67 67.50
CA LEU A 1007 -56.09 -12.42 68.03
C LEU A 1007 -57.04 -11.73 69.02
N GLY A 1008 -58.15 -12.38 69.41
CA GLY A 1008 -59.10 -11.90 70.43
C GLY A 1008 -60.06 -10.79 69.98
N ASN A 1009 -59.84 -10.16 68.82
CA ASN A 1009 -60.62 -9.03 68.27
C ASN A 1009 -61.42 -9.39 67.00
N GLY A 1010 -61.74 -10.68 66.84
CA GLY A 1010 -62.40 -11.25 65.66
C GLY A 1010 -61.46 -11.51 64.47
N TRP A 1011 -60.18 -11.18 64.60
CA TRP A 1011 -59.14 -11.56 63.63
C TRP A 1011 -58.48 -12.90 64.03
N THR A 1012 -58.16 -13.72 63.04
CA THR A 1012 -57.40 -14.96 63.17
C THR A 1012 -56.12 -14.84 62.34
N PHE A 1013 -54.99 -14.99 63.01
CA PHE A 1013 -53.66 -15.04 62.42
C PHE A 1013 -53.30 -16.47 62.03
N VAL A 1014 -52.80 -16.67 60.82
CA VAL A 1014 -52.49 -17.99 60.24
C VAL A 1014 -51.05 -17.94 59.72
N PRO A 1015 -50.04 -18.22 60.57
CA PRO A 1015 -48.65 -18.30 60.13
C PRO A 1015 -48.34 -19.65 59.49
N GLN A 1016 -47.43 -19.64 58.51
CA GLN A 1016 -46.80 -20.81 57.94
C GLN A 1016 -45.31 -20.52 57.72
N ILE A 1017 -44.42 -21.21 58.41
CA ILE A 1017 -42.97 -21.11 58.21
C ILE A 1017 -42.43 -22.51 57.95
N GLN A 1018 -41.55 -22.66 56.98
CA GLN A 1018 -40.91 -23.91 56.62
C GLN A 1018 -39.45 -23.65 56.25
N ALA A 1019 -38.56 -24.49 56.74
CA ALA A 1019 -37.14 -24.46 56.42
C ALA A 1019 -36.67 -25.90 56.19
N ASP A 1020 -36.13 -26.19 55.01
CA ASP A 1020 -35.63 -27.51 54.64
C ASP A 1020 -34.16 -27.40 54.18
N TYR A 1021 -33.30 -28.30 54.65
CA TYR A 1021 -31.98 -28.55 54.08
C TYR A 1021 -32.09 -29.70 53.08
N VAL A 1022 -31.65 -29.47 51.84
CA VAL A 1022 -31.73 -30.44 50.75
C VAL A 1022 -30.33 -30.94 50.40
N ARG A 1023 -30.19 -32.26 50.27
CA ARG A 1023 -28.96 -32.93 49.82
C ARG A 1023 -29.28 -33.82 48.64
N LEU A 1024 -28.59 -33.63 47.52
CA LEU A 1024 -28.63 -34.55 46.40
C LEU A 1024 -27.79 -35.79 46.75
N LEU A 1025 -28.40 -36.97 46.69
CA LEU A 1025 -27.76 -38.25 46.98
C LEU A 1025 -27.18 -38.89 45.71
N ASP A 1026 -27.84 -38.68 44.56
CA ASP A 1026 -27.43 -39.19 43.25
C ASP A 1026 -28.03 -38.31 42.12
N GLY A 1027 -27.34 -38.23 40.97
CA GLY A 1027 -27.86 -37.56 39.77
C GLY A 1027 -27.34 -36.14 39.45
N ALA A 1028 -26.05 -35.87 39.69
CA ALA A 1028 -25.48 -34.51 39.55
C ALA A 1028 -24.87 -34.15 38.18
N ASN A 1029 -24.74 -35.09 37.24
CA ASN A 1029 -23.99 -34.85 36.00
C ASN A 1029 -24.82 -35.14 34.74
N SER A 1030 -25.05 -34.12 33.92
CA SER A 1030 -25.37 -34.29 32.50
C SER A 1030 -24.73 -33.16 31.70
N GLY A 1031 -23.78 -33.48 30.84
CA GLY A 1031 -23.30 -32.57 29.80
C GLY A 1031 -24.38 -32.35 28.73
N LEU A 1032 -24.25 -31.28 27.94
CA LEU A 1032 -25.14 -31.00 26.83
C LEU A 1032 -24.40 -31.25 25.52
N ASP A 1033 -24.83 -32.27 24.79
CA ASP A 1033 -24.33 -32.56 23.44
C ASP A 1033 -25.24 -31.89 22.41
N VAL A 1034 -24.64 -31.08 21.54
CA VAL A 1034 -25.34 -30.39 20.45
C VAL A 1034 -24.65 -30.65 19.12
N ARG A 1035 -25.36 -30.41 18.02
CA ARG A 1035 -24.86 -30.56 16.64
C ARG A 1035 -25.39 -29.42 15.79
N PHE A 1036 -24.77 -29.14 14.65
CA PHE A 1036 -25.42 -28.29 13.65
C PHE A 1036 -26.55 -29.07 12.98
N ALA A 1037 -27.76 -28.49 12.92
CA ALA A 1037 -28.92 -29.16 12.33
C ALA A 1037 -28.73 -29.45 10.83
N ALA A 1038 -27.96 -28.61 10.14
CA ALA A 1038 -27.58 -28.81 8.74
C ALA A 1038 -26.43 -29.82 8.54
N ALA A 1039 -25.72 -30.20 9.61
CA ALA A 1039 -24.56 -31.10 9.58
C ALA A 1039 -24.44 -31.88 10.91
N ASP A 1040 -25.22 -32.95 11.04
CA ASP A 1040 -25.53 -33.63 12.31
C ASP A 1040 -24.61 -34.82 12.65
N HIS A 1041 -23.49 -34.99 11.94
CA HIS A 1041 -22.59 -36.14 12.15
C HIS A 1041 -21.40 -35.81 13.08
N VAL A 1042 -21.26 -34.56 13.54
CA VAL A 1042 -20.24 -34.14 14.51
C VAL A 1042 -20.90 -33.60 15.78
N THR A 1043 -20.68 -34.31 16.90
CA THR A 1043 -21.16 -33.92 18.22
C THR A 1043 -20.28 -32.85 18.87
N ILE A 1044 -20.92 -31.84 19.46
CA ILE A 1044 -20.31 -30.72 20.17
C ILE A 1044 -20.71 -30.83 21.64
N SER A 1045 -19.79 -31.31 22.49
CA SER A 1045 -20.03 -31.40 23.92
C SER A 1045 -19.76 -30.06 24.60
N LEU A 1046 -20.81 -29.44 25.12
CA LEU A 1046 -20.72 -28.17 25.84
C LEU A 1046 -20.51 -28.43 27.34
N PRO A 1047 -19.53 -27.75 27.98
CA PRO A 1047 -19.35 -27.86 29.42
C PRO A 1047 -20.53 -27.21 30.15
N PHE A 1048 -21.24 -27.98 30.97
CA PHE A 1048 -22.21 -27.44 31.93
C PHE A 1048 -21.52 -27.09 33.25
N ALA A 1049 -21.98 -26.02 33.90
CA ALA A 1049 -21.61 -25.73 35.27
C ALA A 1049 -22.18 -26.81 36.20
N ASN A 1050 -21.35 -27.34 37.10
CA ASN A 1050 -21.72 -28.36 38.08
C ASN A 1050 -23.05 -28.02 38.77
N GLY A 1051 -24.00 -28.97 38.82
CA GLY A 1051 -25.24 -28.80 39.58
C GLY A 1051 -24.97 -28.73 41.09
N ASP A 1052 -25.79 -27.97 41.83
CA ASP A 1052 -25.61 -27.83 43.28
C ASP A 1052 -25.88 -29.16 43.99
N SER A 1053 -24.94 -29.60 44.84
CA SER A 1053 -25.09 -30.86 45.59
C SER A 1053 -25.90 -30.71 46.89
N ASN A 1054 -26.08 -29.48 47.38
CA ASN A 1054 -26.82 -29.16 48.59
C ASN A 1054 -27.30 -27.71 48.59
N TRP A 1055 -28.46 -27.45 49.18
CA TRP A 1055 -29.00 -26.10 49.35
C TRP A 1055 -30.01 -26.03 50.50
N GLY A 1056 -30.39 -24.82 50.91
CA GLY A 1056 -31.50 -24.57 51.82
C GLY A 1056 -32.75 -24.06 51.09
N GLU A 1057 -33.93 -24.52 51.47
CA GLU A 1057 -35.23 -24.00 51.03
C GLU A 1057 -35.92 -23.32 52.23
N LEU A 1058 -36.33 -22.07 52.06
CA LEU A 1058 -37.01 -21.29 53.10
C LEU A 1058 -38.34 -20.80 52.55
N LYS A 1059 -39.42 -21.02 53.29
CA LYS A 1059 -40.76 -20.55 52.96
C LYS A 1059 -41.38 -19.93 54.21
N GLY A 1060 -41.94 -18.73 54.07
CA GLY A 1060 -42.59 -18.01 55.15
C GLY A 1060 -43.84 -17.33 54.64
N GLY A 1061 -44.97 -17.56 55.26
CA GLY A 1061 -46.26 -17.00 54.91
C GLY A 1061 -47.03 -16.60 56.15
N LEU A 1062 -47.80 -15.54 56.02
CA LEU A 1062 -48.69 -15.05 57.06
C LEU A 1062 -50.01 -14.70 56.41
N ALA A 1063 -51.11 -15.11 57.04
CA ALA A 1063 -52.42 -14.61 56.67
C ALA A 1063 -53.18 -14.12 57.90
N ILE A 1064 -53.97 -13.07 57.72
CA ILE A 1064 -54.91 -12.55 58.70
C ILE A 1064 -56.31 -12.67 58.13
N SER A 1065 -57.24 -13.19 58.92
CA SER A 1065 -58.62 -13.37 58.49
C SER A 1065 -59.60 -12.82 59.53
N LYS A 1066 -60.67 -12.16 59.09
CA LYS A 1066 -61.77 -11.69 59.93
C LYS A 1066 -63.08 -11.82 59.18
N GLY A 1067 -63.89 -12.78 59.61
CA GLY A 1067 -65.16 -13.12 58.97
C GLY A 1067 -65.00 -13.38 57.46
N PRO A 1068 -65.57 -12.52 56.60
CA PRO A 1068 -65.55 -12.67 55.16
C PRO A 1068 -64.24 -12.28 54.47
N VAL A 1069 -63.22 -11.76 55.16
CA VAL A 1069 -62.00 -11.29 54.46
C VAL A 1069 -60.76 -11.93 55.06
N LYS A 1070 -59.90 -12.49 54.20
CA LYS A 1070 -58.57 -13.01 54.53
C LYS A 1070 -57.53 -12.37 53.62
N PHE A 1071 -56.47 -11.85 54.20
CA PHE A 1071 -55.30 -11.32 53.49
C PHE A 1071 -54.12 -12.23 53.81
N GLY A 1072 -53.41 -12.68 52.79
CA GLY A 1072 -52.21 -13.49 52.91
C GLY A 1072 -51.04 -12.86 52.16
N ALA A 1073 -49.85 -13.03 52.72
CA ALA A 1073 -48.60 -12.77 52.02
C ALA A 1073 -47.62 -13.89 52.36
N GLY A 1074 -46.86 -14.34 51.37
CA GLY A 1074 -45.84 -15.35 51.56
C GLY A 1074 -44.63 -15.12 50.68
N VAL A 1075 -43.48 -15.53 51.18
CA VAL A 1075 -42.20 -15.51 50.49
C VAL A 1075 -41.60 -16.90 50.51
N GLU A 1076 -40.93 -17.27 49.44
CA GLU A 1076 -40.09 -18.45 49.40
C GLU A 1076 -38.80 -18.13 48.66
N THR A 1077 -37.70 -18.70 49.13
CA THR A 1077 -36.36 -18.49 48.61
C THR A 1077 -35.55 -19.77 48.75
N SER A 1078 -34.52 -19.92 47.91
CA SER A 1078 -33.51 -20.97 48.04
C SER A 1078 -32.15 -20.34 48.28
N VAL A 1079 -31.43 -20.84 49.29
CA VAL A 1079 -30.12 -20.33 49.73
C VAL A 1079 -29.04 -21.34 49.36
N GLY A 1080 -27.98 -20.88 48.68
CA GLY A 1080 -26.88 -21.75 48.24
C GLY A 1080 -27.19 -22.59 47.00
N ARG A 1081 -28.29 -22.31 46.30
CA ARG A 1081 -28.67 -22.96 45.03
C ARG A 1081 -28.44 -22.00 43.85
N SER A 1082 -27.46 -22.29 43.01
CA SER A 1082 -27.11 -21.56 41.80
C SER A 1082 -27.85 -22.07 40.55
N GLU A 1083 -28.17 -23.36 40.44
CA GLU A 1083 -28.83 -23.96 39.26
C GLU A 1083 -30.28 -23.50 39.09
N LEU A 1084 -31.02 -23.33 40.20
CA LEU A 1084 -32.44 -23.01 40.20
C LEU A 1084 -32.83 -22.22 41.46
N ARG A 1085 -32.39 -20.97 41.56
CA ARG A 1085 -32.81 -20.08 42.66
C ARG A 1085 -34.30 -19.76 42.52
N ASN A 1086 -35.08 -20.01 43.58
CA ASN A 1086 -36.52 -19.81 43.58
C ASN A 1086 -36.91 -18.70 44.56
N ASP A 1087 -36.71 -17.44 44.15
CA ASP A 1087 -37.14 -16.28 44.93
C ASP A 1087 -38.54 -15.86 44.47
N ARG A 1088 -39.54 -16.05 45.32
CA ARG A 1088 -40.93 -15.72 45.03
C ARG A 1088 -41.58 -14.99 46.19
N ALA A 1089 -42.44 -14.02 45.85
CA ALA A 1089 -43.38 -13.39 46.77
C ALA A 1089 -44.79 -13.58 46.22
N VAL A 1090 -45.71 -13.99 47.08
CA VAL A 1090 -47.12 -14.21 46.79
C VAL A 1090 -47.92 -13.31 47.73
N VAL A 1091 -48.91 -12.62 47.18
CA VAL A 1091 -49.90 -11.86 47.96
C VAL A 1091 -51.27 -12.35 47.53
N ASP A 1092 -52.10 -12.73 48.49
CA ASP A 1092 -53.46 -13.21 48.27
C ASP A 1092 -54.47 -12.40 49.10
N MET A 1093 -55.65 -12.18 48.52
CA MET A 1093 -56.80 -11.60 49.22
C MET A 1093 -57.99 -12.49 48.91
N THR A 1094 -58.44 -13.24 49.91
CA THR A 1094 -59.63 -14.07 49.84
C THR A 1094 -60.80 -13.31 50.45
N PHE A 1095 -61.86 -13.11 49.65
CA PHE A 1095 -63.15 -12.67 50.16
C PHE A 1095 -64.09 -13.89 50.20
N ARG A 1096 -64.48 -14.27 51.41
CA ARG A 1096 -65.63 -15.12 51.72
C ARG A 1096 -66.88 -14.25 51.62
N PHE A 1097 -67.70 -14.41 50.60
CA PHE A 1097 -69.00 -13.73 50.53
C PHE A 1097 -70.07 -14.61 51.18
#